data_AF-A0A8H5WNI0-F1
#
_entry.id   AF-A0A8H5WNI0-F1
#
_cell.length_a   1.000
_cell.length_b   1.000
_cell.length_c   1.000
_cell.angle_alpha   90.00
_cell.angle_beta   90.00
_cell.angle_gamma   90.00
#
_symmetry.space_group_name_H-M   'P 1'
#
loop_
_entity.id
_entity.type
_entity.pdbx_description
1 polymer ?
#
loop_
_entity_poly.entity_id
_entity_poly.type
_entity_poly.pdbx_seq_one_letter_code
_entity_poly.pdbx_strand_id
1 'polypeptide(L)'
;MKINQNTAISTSKALLVPYEAHHVKQYHAWMQDPDIQEATASEPMTLDEEYENQQSWRTSSDKLTFIVCAPLTEDVSLVKAGTADADPLMRGDINFFLYPFESDYEDTGTSTEGWVTGEVDVMIASPSHRGQGLGQAAVCALLVYIQKYLDGILSEYGAKELKCLMVKIKEGNKGSRALFEKLGFVQKGEVNYFGEILMTIEWDEILRRHWWKGAEEEFKEIEYEFIFAINLFLYHEQTLSLSLFFGSAAGEVIHGAVVFSRHGDRTTKWYGAQSLTSLGAEQNFQVGRDYRDRYLASDSQYRILGISEDEYKPSQIFASAPDQGILMNTATAFLQGFYPPLADLDPEIASQTLNNGSESQAPLDGYQYVRLHTINDNSPDTIWIKGDDACPKYVTASKSFMKSDVFAQREEDTKEFYEQFYDVLSDGVYNLRPENMTYKNAYNIFDLVNVARIHNSTSPARNVSNADLLQLRTLADSAELGQNWNESDPARAIGAETLSGAILNQLNETVTSEGKLKFSLFAGSYDTFLAFFGLADLLDVSPNFYGLPDYASTMAFELFTDGDMDTFPSNPEADLRVRWLFRNSTAGDLETYPLFGTGENSLPWSKFVTEIEQRAITDVGDWCTKCGAEEDFCAAYKDDDETAEGESENKTSKQGGMSNAVAGVIGAMVTLGVVAIVGAAAFVIMRRKRTAPAGEKSSVRSGSTDGNAAKV
;
A
#
# COMPACT_ATOMS: atom_id res chain seq x y z
N MET A 1 -1.04 -7.88 20.34
CA MET A 1 -2.36 -7.68 20.93
C MET A 1 -2.64 -6.19 20.81
N LYS A 2 -3.88 -5.80 20.53
CA LYS A 2 -4.25 -4.38 20.39
C LYS A 2 -4.62 -3.74 21.72
N ILE A 3 -4.86 -4.52 22.77
CA ILE A 3 -5.32 -4.00 24.07
C ILE A 3 -4.41 -2.94 24.71
N ASN A 4 -3.10 -2.95 24.46
CA ASN A 4 -2.17 -1.95 24.98
C ASN A 4 -1.90 -0.75 24.07
N GLN A 5 -2.53 -0.68 22.89
CA GLN A 5 -2.14 0.28 21.83
C GLN A 5 -2.06 1.76 22.25
N ASN A 6 -2.88 2.17 23.23
CA ASN A 6 -2.98 3.56 23.68
C ASN A 6 -2.60 3.73 25.16
N THR A 7 -1.86 2.77 25.74
CA THR A 7 -1.56 2.75 27.17
C THR A 7 -0.08 2.64 27.43
N ALA A 8 0.48 3.65 28.09
CA ALA A 8 1.79 3.58 28.72
C ALA A 8 1.64 3.27 30.23
N ILE A 9 2.63 2.62 30.81
CA ILE A 9 2.68 2.27 32.23
C ILE A 9 3.90 2.92 32.85
N SER A 10 3.67 3.85 33.77
CA SER A 10 4.72 4.50 34.54
C SER A 10 4.87 3.86 35.92
N THR A 11 6.13 3.70 36.33
CA THR A 11 6.53 3.33 37.68
C THR A 11 7.65 4.26 38.17
N SER A 12 8.10 4.10 39.42
CA SER A 12 9.23 4.86 39.95
C SER A 12 10.58 4.53 39.27
N LYS A 13 10.66 3.43 38.50
CA LYS A 13 11.90 2.89 37.93
C LYS A 13 11.91 2.73 36.42
N ALA A 14 10.75 2.61 35.79
CA ALA A 14 10.63 2.38 34.36
C ALA A 14 9.32 2.96 33.82
N LEU A 15 9.35 3.32 32.53
CA LEU A 15 8.17 3.59 31.72
C LEU A 15 8.04 2.44 30.71
N LEU A 16 6.88 1.81 30.62
CA LEU A 16 6.56 0.84 29.57
C LEU A 16 5.67 1.52 28.53
N VAL A 17 6.07 1.49 27.26
CA VAL A 17 5.26 2.01 26.15
C VAL A 17 5.00 0.90 25.13
N PRO A 18 3.91 0.96 24.35
CA PRO A 18 3.66 -0.01 23.29
C PRO A 18 4.83 -0.10 22.30
N TYR A 19 5.19 -1.31 21.87
CA TYR A 19 6.27 -1.47 20.89
C TYR A 19 5.82 -1.03 19.49
N GLU A 20 6.18 0.19 19.13
CA GLU A 20 5.88 0.82 17.84
C GLU A 20 7.08 0.91 16.87
N ALA A 21 6.79 1.18 15.59
CA ALA A 21 7.76 1.13 14.49
C ALA A 21 8.98 2.07 14.65
N HIS A 22 8.85 3.23 15.31
CA HIS A 22 9.99 4.14 15.50
C HIS A 22 11.07 3.56 16.41
N HIS A 23 10.73 2.63 17.30
CA HIS A 23 11.69 1.95 18.18
C HIS A 23 12.57 0.93 17.43
N VAL A 24 12.14 0.47 16.24
CA VAL A 24 12.76 -0.66 15.54
C VAL A 24 14.23 -0.41 15.23
N LYS A 25 14.63 0.81 14.87
CA LYS A 25 16.05 1.13 14.59
C LYS A 25 16.94 0.93 15.81
N GLN A 26 16.52 1.44 16.96
CA GLN A 26 17.27 1.30 18.21
C GLN A 26 17.23 -0.14 18.73
N TYR A 27 16.11 -0.84 18.57
CA TYR A 27 15.97 -2.25 18.91
C TYR A 27 16.89 -3.13 18.05
N HIS A 28 16.85 -2.95 16.72
CA HIS A 28 17.74 -3.63 15.78
C HIS A 28 19.21 -3.39 16.12
N ALA A 29 19.58 -2.16 16.51
CA ALA A 29 20.95 -1.85 16.95
C ALA A 29 21.36 -2.63 18.21
N TRP A 30 20.44 -2.92 19.14
CA TRP A 30 20.70 -3.83 20.26
C TRP A 30 20.83 -5.28 19.77
N MET A 31 19.98 -5.70 18.84
CA MET A 31 20.02 -7.04 18.25
C MET A 31 21.21 -7.27 17.32
N GLN A 32 22.11 -6.30 17.13
CA GLN A 32 23.43 -6.53 16.53
C GLN A 32 24.50 -6.99 17.54
N ASP A 33 24.22 -6.93 18.85
CA ASP A 33 25.15 -7.37 19.89
C ASP A 33 25.02 -8.90 20.12
N PRO A 34 26.08 -9.69 19.85
CA PRO A 34 26.03 -11.15 20.04
C PRO A 34 25.73 -11.57 21.48
N ASP A 35 26.15 -10.78 22.48
CA ASP A 35 25.88 -11.09 23.88
C ASP A 35 24.39 -10.90 24.21
N ILE A 36 23.71 -9.98 23.51
CA ILE A 36 22.25 -9.79 23.64
C ILE A 36 21.54 -10.94 22.93
N GLN A 37 21.89 -11.24 21.68
CA GLN A 37 21.31 -12.34 20.91
C GLN A 37 21.41 -13.68 21.64
N GLU A 38 22.57 -14.00 22.22
CA GLU A 38 22.76 -15.23 23.00
C GLU A 38 21.87 -15.23 24.25
N ALA A 39 21.77 -14.08 24.95
CA ALA A 39 20.98 -13.95 26.16
C ALA A 39 19.46 -14.02 25.92
N THR A 40 19.00 -13.57 24.75
CA THR A 40 17.59 -13.61 24.31
C THR A 40 17.26 -14.79 23.40
N ALA A 41 18.24 -15.66 23.13
CA ALA A 41 18.13 -16.76 22.17
C ALA A 41 17.59 -16.32 20.79
N SER A 42 17.97 -15.12 20.34
CA SER A 42 17.51 -14.52 19.08
C SER A 42 18.54 -14.70 17.96
N GLU A 43 18.07 -14.87 16.73
CA GLU A 43 18.92 -14.87 15.53
C GLU A 43 19.01 -13.46 14.94
N PRO A 44 20.14 -13.10 14.30
CA PRO A 44 20.26 -11.82 13.61
C PRO A 44 19.23 -11.70 12.49
N MET A 45 18.45 -10.63 12.52
CA MET A 45 17.55 -10.23 11.44
C MET A 45 18.06 -8.96 10.76
N THR A 46 17.67 -8.75 9.50
CA THR A 46 17.87 -7.46 8.82
C THR A 46 16.98 -6.38 9.44
N LEU A 47 17.27 -5.10 9.19
CA LEU A 47 16.43 -4.02 9.71
C LEU A 47 14.99 -4.11 9.18
N ASP A 48 14.82 -4.49 7.91
CA ASP A 48 13.50 -4.64 7.30
C ASP A 48 12.73 -5.83 7.91
N GLU A 49 13.42 -6.94 8.19
CA GLU A 49 12.83 -8.08 8.93
C GLU A 49 12.42 -7.69 10.35
N GLU A 50 13.17 -6.83 11.04
CA GLU A 50 12.77 -6.31 12.35
C GLU A 50 11.50 -5.46 12.27
N TYR A 51 11.34 -4.67 11.19
CA TYR A 51 10.09 -3.93 10.93
C TYR A 51 8.91 -4.87 10.65
N GLU A 52 9.10 -5.90 9.81
CA GLU A 52 8.07 -6.91 9.56
C GLU A 52 7.71 -7.69 10.83
N ASN A 53 8.70 -8.07 11.61
CA ASN A 53 8.53 -8.78 12.87
C ASN A 53 7.76 -7.90 13.89
N GLN A 54 8.14 -6.63 14.04
CA GLN A 54 7.44 -5.69 14.90
C GLN A 54 5.97 -5.54 14.49
N GLN A 55 5.68 -5.36 13.20
CA GLN A 55 4.30 -5.25 12.70
C GLN A 55 3.51 -6.53 13.00
N SER A 56 4.08 -7.70 12.73
CA SER A 56 3.42 -8.98 12.98
C SER A 56 3.10 -9.20 14.46
N TRP A 57 3.99 -8.78 15.37
CA TRP A 57 3.80 -8.86 16.82
C TRP A 57 2.75 -7.85 17.29
N ARG A 58 2.74 -6.65 16.70
CA ARG A 58 1.78 -5.60 17.01
C ARG A 58 0.34 -6.01 16.73
N THR A 59 0.13 -6.79 15.66
CA THR A 59 -1.19 -7.27 15.24
C THR A 59 -1.56 -8.67 15.74
N SER A 60 -0.66 -9.40 16.39
CA SER A 60 -0.92 -10.76 16.83
C SER A 60 -1.88 -10.78 18.04
N SER A 61 -2.77 -11.77 18.13
CA SER A 61 -3.69 -11.92 19.27
C SER A 61 -3.06 -12.61 20.49
N ASP A 62 -1.84 -13.15 20.34
CA ASP A 62 -1.14 -13.98 21.32
C ASP A 62 0.11 -13.33 21.92
N LYS A 63 0.46 -12.11 21.49
CA LYS A 63 1.64 -11.37 21.93
C LYS A 63 1.28 -10.02 22.50
N LEU A 64 1.79 -9.66 23.67
CA LEU A 64 1.65 -8.35 24.27
C LEU A 64 3.05 -7.79 24.53
N THR A 65 3.38 -6.66 23.89
CA THR A 65 4.77 -6.20 23.76
C THR A 65 4.90 -4.74 24.21
N PHE A 66 5.93 -4.47 25.01
CA PHE A 66 6.26 -3.12 25.47
C PHE A 66 7.76 -2.85 25.34
N ILE A 67 8.12 -1.62 25.03
CA ILE A 67 9.48 -1.11 25.20
C ILE A 67 9.63 -0.57 26.62
N VAL A 68 10.72 -0.98 27.28
CA VAL A 68 11.13 -0.47 28.59
C VAL A 68 11.97 0.78 28.39
N CYS A 69 11.50 1.91 28.89
CA CYS A 69 12.16 3.21 28.86
C CYS A 69 12.56 3.67 30.27
N ALA A 70 13.39 4.73 30.31
CA ALA A 70 13.72 5.42 31.56
C ALA A 70 12.44 5.92 32.28
N PRO A 71 12.44 6.00 33.63
CA PRO A 71 11.28 6.49 34.36
C PRO A 71 11.01 7.96 34.02
N LEU A 72 9.74 8.34 34.05
CA LEU A 72 9.33 9.72 33.88
C LEU A 72 9.87 10.59 35.01
N THR A 73 10.36 11.78 34.66
CA THR A 73 10.89 12.77 35.63
C THR A 73 9.81 13.69 36.18
N GLU A 74 8.69 13.81 35.47
CA GLU A 74 7.54 14.63 35.83
C GLU A 74 6.26 13.80 35.78
N ASP A 75 5.28 14.19 36.59
CA ASP A 75 3.99 13.53 36.61
C ASP A 75 3.12 14.02 35.43
N VAL A 76 3.13 13.25 34.34
CA VAL A 76 2.37 13.57 33.12
C VAL A 76 1.10 12.72 33.00
N SER A 77 0.10 13.25 32.29
CA SER A 77 -1.14 12.54 31.96
C SER A 77 -1.13 11.91 30.56
N LEU A 78 -0.14 12.26 29.74
CA LEU A 78 0.01 11.84 28.36
C LEU A 78 1.48 11.60 28.04
N VAL A 79 1.80 10.47 27.43
CA VAL A 79 3.09 10.20 26.80
C VAL A 79 2.88 10.21 25.29
N LYS A 80 3.66 11.03 24.58
CA LYS A 80 3.63 11.05 23.12
C LYS A 80 4.79 10.24 22.55
N ALA A 81 4.54 9.45 21.51
CA ALA A 81 5.58 8.69 20.83
C ALA A 81 6.76 9.57 20.39
N GLY A 82 7.98 9.07 20.55
CA GLY A 82 9.23 9.79 20.27
C GLY A 82 9.62 10.85 21.30
N THR A 83 8.96 10.92 22.47
CA THR A 83 9.32 11.85 23.55
C THR A 83 9.98 11.12 24.72
N ALA A 84 9.20 10.61 25.68
CA ALA A 84 9.70 9.85 26.84
C ALA A 84 10.20 8.44 26.47
N ASP A 85 9.99 8.04 25.22
CA ASP A 85 10.35 6.77 24.58
C ASP A 85 11.33 6.92 23.41
N ALA A 86 11.93 8.11 23.24
CA ALA A 86 12.98 8.31 22.24
C ALA A 86 14.20 7.39 22.47
N ASP A 87 14.95 7.07 21.42
CA ASP A 87 16.09 6.14 21.43
C ASP A 87 17.03 6.25 22.65
N PRO A 88 17.47 7.46 23.10
CA PRO A 88 18.37 7.59 24.24
C PRO A 88 17.73 7.24 25.59
N LEU A 89 16.40 7.14 25.66
CA LEU A 89 15.61 6.80 26.84
C LEU A 89 15.19 5.34 26.83
N MET A 90 15.26 4.64 25.71
CA MET A 90 15.01 3.20 25.62
C MET A 90 16.06 2.40 26.43
N ARG A 91 15.62 1.38 27.15
CA ARG A 91 16.44 0.57 28.07
C ARG A 91 16.36 -0.93 27.78
N GLY A 92 15.30 -1.38 27.13
CA GLY A 92 15.07 -2.76 26.73
C GLY A 92 13.63 -2.99 26.33
N ASP A 93 13.14 -4.21 26.45
CA ASP A 93 11.77 -4.60 26.13
C ASP A 93 11.23 -5.64 27.11
N ILE A 94 9.91 -5.76 27.15
CA ILE A 94 9.21 -6.78 27.91
C ILE A 94 7.99 -7.29 27.12
N ASN A 95 7.93 -8.59 26.96
CA ASN A 95 6.94 -9.27 26.14
C ASN A 95 6.20 -10.33 26.95
N PHE A 96 4.96 -10.59 26.55
CA PHE A 96 4.11 -11.62 27.10
C PHE A 96 3.48 -12.43 25.98
N PHE A 97 3.63 -13.76 26.03
CA PHE A 97 3.14 -14.69 25.01
C PHE A 97 2.13 -15.65 25.62
N LEU A 98 1.05 -15.96 24.91
CA LEU A 98 0.05 -16.93 25.35
C LEU A 98 0.17 -18.26 24.60
N TYR A 99 0.22 -19.35 25.37
CA TYR A 99 0.21 -20.72 24.85
C TYR A 99 -0.93 -21.53 25.48
N PRO A 100 -1.44 -22.57 24.81
CA PRO A 100 -2.32 -23.54 25.44
C PRO A 100 -1.71 -24.13 26.71
N PHE A 101 -2.52 -24.30 27.75
CA PHE A 101 -2.07 -24.88 29.01
C PHE A 101 -1.85 -26.39 28.86
N GLU A 102 -0.64 -26.84 29.19
CA GLU A 102 -0.28 -28.26 29.25
C GLU A 102 -0.24 -28.72 30.71
N SER A 103 -1.05 -29.73 31.06
CA SER A 103 -1.05 -30.32 32.39
C SER A 103 -0.03 -31.45 32.51
N ASP A 104 0.79 -31.45 33.55
CA ASP A 104 1.75 -32.54 33.83
C ASP A 104 1.08 -33.85 34.31
N TYR A 105 -0.22 -33.81 34.60
CA TYR A 105 -0.97 -34.97 35.10
C TYR A 105 -1.81 -35.54 33.95
N GLU A 106 -1.46 -36.74 33.48
CA GLU A 106 -2.16 -37.44 32.39
C GLU A 106 -3.60 -37.87 32.72
N ASP A 107 -4.14 -37.61 33.92
CA ASP A 107 -5.41 -38.23 34.33
C ASP A 107 -6.18 -37.45 35.41
N THR A 108 -6.66 -36.26 35.08
CA THR A 108 -7.82 -35.71 35.80
C THR A 108 -8.86 -35.32 34.76
N GLY A 109 -10.05 -35.94 34.81
CA GLY A 109 -11.16 -35.70 33.86
C GLY A 109 -11.75 -34.27 33.89
N THR A 110 -10.95 -33.26 34.20
CA THR A 110 -11.25 -31.83 34.11
C THR A 110 -10.80 -31.37 32.73
N SER A 111 -11.73 -30.85 31.92
CA SER A 111 -11.38 -30.26 30.64
C SER A 111 -10.49 -29.03 30.86
N THR A 112 -9.24 -29.08 30.38
CA THR A 112 -8.32 -27.94 30.33
C THR A 112 -8.55 -27.05 29.10
N GLU A 113 -9.64 -27.29 28.36
CA GLU A 113 -9.97 -26.61 27.11
C GLU A 113 -10.27 -25.11 27.34
N GLY A 114 -9.38 -24.28 26.79
CA GLY A 114 -9.41 -22.82 26.93
C GLY A 114 -8.54 -22.29 28.08
N TRP A 115 -7.78 -23.14 28.78
CA TRP A 115 -6.75 -22.69 29.71
C TRP A 115 -5.46 -22.36 28.97
N VAL A 116 -4.76 -21.32 29.44
CA VAL A 116 -3.50 -20.86 28.86
C VAL A 116 -2.38 -20.72 29.88
N THR A 117 -1.16 -20.85 29.40
CA THR A 117 0.09 -20.50 30.09
C THR A 117 0.66 -19.24 29.45
N GLY A 118 1.03 -18.27 30.28
CA GLY A 118 1.66 -17.03 29.84
C GLY A 118 3.18 -17.07 29.97
N GLU A 119 3.93 -16.85 28.90
CA GLU A 119 5.38 -16.68 28.95
C GLU A 119 5.74 -15.21 29.10
N VAL A 120 6.59 -14.88 30.08
CA VAL A 120 7.14 -13.52 30.24
C VAL A 120 8.59 -13.51 29.76
N ASP A 121 8.90 -12.60 28.84
CA ASP A 121 10.26 -12.37 28.36
C ASP A 121 10.66 -10.92 28.64
N VAL A 122 11.86 -10.70 29.17
CA VAL A 122 12.34 -9.37 29.55
C VAL A 122 13.82 -9.23 29.24
N MET A 123 14.16 -8.13 28.56
CA MET A 123 15.53 -7.82 28.19
C MET A 123 15.86 -6.38 28.61
N ILE A 124 17.07 -6.18 29.14
CA ILE A 124 17.65 -4.85 29.41
C ILE A 124 18.94 -4.75 28.61
N ALA A 125 18.92 -3.93 27.56
CA ALA A 125 19.88 -3.98 26.46
C ALA A 125 21.29 -3.62 26.93
N SER A 126 21.48 -2.40 27.43
CA SER A 126 22.81 -1.95 27.83
C SER A 126 23.24 -2.57 29.18
N PRO A 127 24.46 -3.15 29.27
CA PRO A 127 25.04 -3.62 30.53
C PRO A 127 25.07 -2.55 31.62
N SER A 128 25.22 -1.28 31.25
CA SER A 128 25.25 -0.14 32.20
C SER A 128 23.94 0.03 32.97
N HIS A 129 22.81 -0.40 32.40
CA HIS A 129 21.48 -0.33 33.02
C HIS A 129 21.09 -1.60 33.77
N ARG A 130 21.84 -2.71 33.60
CA ARG A 130 21.56 -3.98 34.28
C ARG A 130 21.89 -3.87 35.78
N GLY A 131 21.19 -4.65 36.61
CA GLY A 131 21.41 -4.68 38.07
C GLY A 131 20.87 -3.48 38.85
N GLN A 132 20.19 -2.54 38.20
CA GLN A 132 19.59 -1.36 38.85
C GLN A 132 18.11 -1.52 39.24
N GLY A 133 17.55 -2.72 39.03
CA GLY A 133 16.13 -3.04 39.34
C GLY A 133 15.14 -2.78 38.21
N LEU A 134 15.58 -2.28 37.04
CA LEU A 134 14.73 -2.00 35.87
C LEU A 134 13.93 -3.22 35.40
N GLY A 135 14.58 -4.37 35.19
CA GLY A 135 13.89 -5.59 34.76
C GLY A 135 12.84 -6.07 35.76
N GLN A 136 13.08 -5.90 37.07
CA GLN A 136 12.09 -6.22 38.10
C GLN A 136 10.88 -5.29 38.02
N ALA A 137 11.11 -3.99 37.87
CA ALA A 137 10.03 -3.02 37.73
C ALA A 137 9.19 -3.27 36.47
N ALA A 138 9.82 -3.58 35.34
CA ALA A 138 9.14 -3.93 34.09
C ALA A 138 8.25 -5.16 34.26
N VAL A 139 8.77 -6.25 34.83
CA VAL A 139 7.99 -7.49 35.06
C VAL A 139 6.84 -7.22 36.02
N CYS A 140 7.08 -6.55 37.14
CA CYS A 140 6.00 -6.21 38.07
C CYS A 140 4.90 -5.36 37.41
N ALA A 141 5.27 -4.35 36.63
CA ALA A 141 4.34 -3.48 35.92
C ALA A 141 3.51 -4.23 34.87
N LEU A 142 4.15 -5.09 34.06
CA LEU A 142 3.45 -5.95 33.10
C LEU A 142 2.45 -6.88 33.80
N LEU A 143 2.83 -7.51 34.91
CA LEU A 143 1.94 -8.44 35.63
C LEU A 143 0.72 -7.73 36.22
N VAL A 144 0.88 -6.51 36.75
CA VAL A 144 -0.25 -5.68 37.19
C VAL A 144 -1.16 -5.31 36.02
N TYR A 145 -0.58 -4.95 34.87
CA TYR A 145 -1.36 -4.70 33.64
C TYR A 145 -2.16 -5.95 33.22
N ILE A 146 -1.52 -7.13 33.19
CA ILE A 146 -2.18 -8.39 32.85
C ILE A 146 -3.35 -8.66 33.82
N GLN A 147 -3.17 -8.48 35.13
CA GLN A 147 -4.24 -8.68 36.10
C GLN A 147 -5.43 -7.72 35.86
N LYS A 148 -5.14 -6.46 35.52
CA LYS A 148 -6.17 -5.44 35.29
C LYS A 148 -6.95 -5.66 33.98
N TYR A 149 -6.28 -6.18 32.95
CA TYR A 149 -6.85 -6.38 31.62
C TYR A 149 -7.03 -7.85 31.23
N LEU A 150 -7.03 -8.75 32.22
CA LEU A 150 -7.00 -10.19 31.99
C LEU A 150 -8.16 -10.66 31.11
N ASP A 151 -9.38 -10.21 31.40
CA ASP A 151 -10.57 -10.56 30.62
C ASP A 151 -10.45 -10.11 29.16
N GLY A 152 -9.89 -8.92 28.92
CA GLY A 152 -9.67 -8.40 27.56
C GLY A 152 -8.57 -9.15 26.83
N ILE A 153 -7.46 -9.47 27.51
CA ILE A 153 -6.35 -10.27 26.96
C ILE A 153 -6.85 -11.67 26.57
N LEU A 154 -7.59 -12.34 27.48
CA LEU A 154 -8.14 -13.67 27.22
C LEU A 154 -9.20 -13.64 26.12
N SER A 155 -10.05 -12.60 26.07
CA SER A 155 -11.04 -12.44 25.01
C SER A 155 -10.39 -12.19 23.64
N GLU A 156 -9.31 -11.41 23.57
CA GLU A 156 -8.60 -11.13 22.31
C GLU A 156 -7.92 -12.39 21.77
N TYR A 157 -7.35 -13.21 22.66
CA TYR A 157 -6.74 -14.49 22.29
C TYR A 157 -7.76 -15.62 22.03
N GLY A 158 -8.92 -15.60 22.69
CA GLY A 158 -9.91 -16.68 22.66
C GLY A 158 -9.74 -17.74 23.75
N ALA A 159 -9.17 -17.38 24.90
CA ALA A 159 -9.03 -18.25 26.07
C ALA A 159 -10.06 -17.95 27.16
N LYS A 160 -10.21 -18.89 28.08
CA LYS A 160 -11.12 -18.80 29.23
C LYS A 160 -10.39 -18.43 30.52
N GLU A 161 -9.15 -18.88 30.70
CA GLU A 161 -8.45 -18.73 31.97
C GLU A 161 -6.92 -18.81 31.82
N LEU A 162 -6.20 -17.88 32.46
CA LEU A 162 -4.74 -17.94 32.62
C LEU A 162 -4.40 -18.75 33.88
N LYS A 163 -3.73 -19.88 33.72
CA LYS A 163 -3.42 -20.79 34.82
C LYS A 163 -2.03 -20.57 35.41
N CYS A 164 -1.03 -20.49 34.54
CA CYS A 164 0.37 -20.50 34.95
C CYS A 164 1.14 -19.43 34.17
N LEU A 165 2.19 -18.92 34.80
CA LEU A 165 3.22 -18.13 34.13
C LEU A 165 4.48 -18.98 33.99
N MET A 166 5.19 -18.79 32.89
CA MET A 166 6.48 -19.39 32.66
C MET A 166 7.50 -18.39 32.15
N VAL A 167 8.77 -18.73 32.34
CA VAL A 167 9.92 -18.05 31.73
C VAL A 167 10.94 -19.09 31.30
N LYS A 168 11.54 -18.88 30.13
CA LYS A 168 12.64 -19.69 29.61
C LYS A 168 13.91 -18.86 29.67
N ILE A 169 14.92 -19.34 30.38
CA ILE A 169 16.13 -18.55 30.66
C ILE A 169 17.36 -19.42 30.41
N LYS A 170 18.33 -18.93 29.61
CA LYS A 170 19.63 -19.61 29.44
C LYS A 170 20.26 -19.92 30.80
N GLU A 171 20.81 -21.13 30.97
CA GLU A 171 21.42 -21.60 32.23
C GLU A 171 22.46 -20.61 32.79
N GLY A 172 23.23 -20.01 31.89
CA GLY A 172 24.27 -19.02 32.19
C GLY A 172 23.75 -17.63 32.61
N ASN A 173 22.49 -17.29 32.33
CA ASN A 173 21.90 -15.97 32.66
C ASN A 173 21.46 -15.91 34.13
N LYS A 174 22.46 -15.83 35.02
CA LYS A 174 22.27 -15.74 36.48
C LYS A 174 21.45 -14.53 36.92
N GLY A 175 21.47 -13.44 36.14
CA GLY A 175 20.74 -12.21 36.43
C GLY A 175 19.23 -12.40 36.34
N SER A 176 18.74 -12.89 35.20
CA SER A 176 17.31 -13.17 35.00
C SER A 176 16.81 -14.28 35.92
N ARG A 177 17.62 -15.32 36.17
CA ARG A 177 17.29 -16.37 37.14
C ARG A 177 17.06 -15.82 38.55
N ALA A 178 18.01 -15.04 39.07
CA ALA A 178 17.88 -14.43 40.39
C ALA A 178 16.71 -13.43 40.47
N LEU A 179 16.36 -12.78 39.35
CA LEU A 179 15.17 -11.94 39.25
C LEU A 179 13.88 -12.77 39.43
N PHE A 180 13.68 -13.80 38.61
CA PHE A 180 12.45 -14.60 38.64
C PHE A 180 12.34 -15.46 39.91
N GLU A 181 13.45 -15.93 40.49
CA GLU A 181 13.47 -16.57 41.82
C GLU A 181 12.95 -15.62 42.91
N LYS A 182 13.33 -14.33 42.90
CA LYS A 182 12.82 -13.34 43.85
C LYS A 182 11.34 -13.04 43.66
N LEU A 183 10.86 -13.08 42.42
CA LEU A 183 9.43 -12.94 42.11
C LEU A 183 8.64 -14.21 42.50
N GLY A 184 9.35 -15.31 42.77
CA GLY A 184 8.81 -16.56 43.30
C GLY A 184 8.54 -17.61 42.23
N PHE A 185 9.13 -17.48 41.04
CA PHE A 185 9.16 -18.56 40.07
C PHE A 185 10.07 -19.68 40.57
N VAL A 186 9.68 -20.91 40.30
CA VAL A 186 10.44 -22.11 40.69
C VAL A 186 10.86 -22.85 39.44
N GLN A 187 12.10 -23.31 39.41
CA GLN A 187 12.59 -24.13 38.30
C GLN A 187 11.79 -25.43 38.19
N LYS A 188 11.36 -25.77 36.98
CA LYS A 188 10.64 -26.99 36.63
C LYS A 188 11.48 -27.80 35.65
N GLY A 189 11.89 -29.00 36.08
CA GLY A 189 12.72 -29.90 35.28
C GLY A 189 14.21 -29.54 35.25
N GLU A 190 14.95 -30.28 34.42
CA GLU A 190 16.37 -30.05 34.14
C GLU A 190 16.56 -29.08 32.97
N VAL A 191 17.81 -28.69 32.70
CA VAL A 191 18.17 -27.83 31.56
C VAL A 191 17.77 -28.54 30.26
N ASN A 192 17.05 -27.85 29.37
CA ASN A 192 16.59 -28.41 28.11
C ASN A 192 17.76 -28.57 27.10
N TYR A 193 17.47 -29.20 25.94
CA TYR A 193 18.45 -29.39 24.86
C TYR A 193 19.08 -28.07 24.34
N PHE A 194 18.38 -26.94 24.49
CA PHE A 194 18.83 -25.61 24.07
C PHE A 194 19.61 -24.84 25.16
N GLY A 195 19.93 -25.50 26.28
CA GLY A 195 20.66 -24.87 27.39
C GLY A 195 19.80 -23.92 28.23
N GLU A 196 18.47 -24.06 28.21
CA GLU A 196 17.53 -23.19 28.92
C GLU A 196 16.90 -23.90 30.12
N ILE A 197 16.63 -23.12 31.15
CA ILE A 197 15.89 -23.50 32.34
C ILE A 197 14.48 -22.95 32.21
N LEU A 198 13.49 -23.83 32.36
CA LEU A 198 12.09 -23.45 32.53
C LEU A 198 11.83 -23.13 34.00
N MET A 199 11.29 -21.95 34.28
CA MET A 199 10.76 -21.62 35.60
C MET A 199 9.29 -21.26 35.50
N THR A 200 8.48 -21.71 36.47
CA THR A 200 7.02 -21.54 36.45
C THR A 200 6.49 -21.03 37.78
N ILE A 201 5.32 -20.41 37.75
CA ILE A 201 4.53 -20.07 38.94
C ILE A 201 3.04 -20.04 38.58
N GLU A 202 2.19 -20.57 39.45
CA GLU A 202 0.74 -20.45 39.27
C GLU A 202 0.30 -18.99 39.32
N TRP A 203 -0.61 -18.59 38.42
CA TRP A 203 -1.14 -17.23 38.36
C TRP A 203 -1.73 -16.80 39.71
N ASP A 204 -2.51 -17.68 40.31
CA ASP A 204 -3.09 -17.49 41.63
C ASP A 204 -2.05 -17.28 42.76
N GLU A 205 -0.84 -17.82 42.62
CA GLU A 205 0.25 -17.65 43.58
C GLU A 205 0.95 -16.31 43.41
N ILE A 206 1.08 -15.79 42.18
CA ILE A 206 1.71 -14.48 41.92
C ILE A 206 0.96 -13.36 42.65
N LEU A 207 -0.38 -13.41 42.62
CA LEU A 207 -1.26 -12.41 43.24
C LEU A 207 -1.17 -12.39 44.77
N ARG A 208 -0.64 -13.46 45.38
CA ARG A 208 -0.48 -13.60 46.84
C ARG A 208 0.93 -13.22 47.32
N ARG A 209 1.84 -12.85 46.41
CA ARG A 209 3.22 -12.49 46.76
C ARG A 209 3.25 -11.16 47.52
N HIS A 210 4.15 -11.08 48.52
CA HIS A 210 4.27 -9.89 49.37
C HIS A 210 4.66 -8.61 48.61
N TRP A 211 5.37 -8.73 47.48
CA TRP A 211 5.77 -7.60 46.65
C TRP A 211 4.62 -7.06 45.77
N TRP A 212 3.55 -7.85 45.57
CA TRP A 212 2.44 -7.52 44.67
C TRP A 212 1.80 -6.17 45.01
N LYS A 213 1.50 -5.96 46.29
CA LYS A 213 0.87 -4.72 46.76
C LYS A 213 1.73 -3.48 46.44
N GLY A 214 3.06 -3.59 46.54
CA GLY A 214 3.96 -2.50 46.18
C GLY A 214 3.96 -2.22 44.68
N ALA A 215 3.87 -3.27 43.86
CA ALA A 215 3.74 -3.13 42.41
C ALA A 215 2.44 -2.41 42.01
N GLU A 216 1.30 -2.75 42.65
CA GLU A 216 0.02 -2.06 42.42
C GLU A 216 0.08 -0.59 42.84
N GLU A 217 0.75 -0.27 43.95
CA GLU A 217 0.92 1.10 44.43
C GLU A 217 1.83 1.95 43.52
N GLU A 218 2.84 1.33 42.88
CA GLU A 218 3.74 2.00 41.93
C GLU A 218 3.20 2.09 40.50
N PHE A 219 2.16 1.32 40.17
CA PHE A 219 1.60 1.24 38.82
C PHE A 219 0.73 2.45 38.51
N LYS A 220 1.10 3.22 37.49
CA LYS A 220 0.29 4.30 36.94
C LYS A 220 0.10 4.15 35.44
N GLU A 221 -1.15 4.08 35.00
CA GLU A 221 -1.46 4.20 33.58
C GLU A 221 -1.44 5.65 33.12
N ILE A 222 -0.89 5.84 31.93
CA ILE A 222 -0.82 7.11 31.25
C ILE A 222 -1.31 6.87 29.82
N GLU A 223 -2.09 7.81 29.31
CA GLU A 223 -2.50 7.78 27.91
C GLU A 223 -1.24 7.83 27.02
N TYR A 224 -1.21 6.98 26.00
CA TYR A 224 -0.13 6.95 25.02
C TYR A 224 -0.68 7.38 23.66
N GLU A 225 -0.17 8.50 23.15
CA GLU A 225 -0.55 9.04 21.85
C GLU A 225 0.57 8.77 20.85
N PHE A 226 0.24 7.99 19.82
CA PHE A 226 1.11 7.81 18.68
C PHE A 226 1.13 9.09 17.84
N ILE A 227 2.30 9.74 17.74
CA ILE A 227 2.49 10.83 16.79
C ILE A 227 2.68 10.19 15.40
N PHE A 228 1.62 10.14 14.59
CA PHE A 228 1.81 10.24 13.14
C PHE A 228 2.62 11.51 12.93
N ALA A 229 3.79 11.42 12.30
CA ALA A 229 4.64 12.58 12.05
C ALA A 229 3.97 13.53 11.04
N ILE A 230 2.96 14.26 11.50
CA ILE A 230 2.66 15.62 11.11
C ILE A 230 3.87 16.43 11.59
N ASN A 231 4.92 16.51 10.78
CA ASN A 231 5.86 17.60 10.87
C ASN A 231 5.37 18.73 9.97
N LEU A 232 4.29 19.37 10.40
CA LEU A 232 4.10 20.79 10.18
C LEU A 232 3.89 21.42 11.56
N PHE A 233 4.82 22.32 11.91
CA PHE A 233 4.85 23.18 13.10
C PHE A 233 5.27 22.55 14.43
N LEU A 234 6.58 22.61 14.71
CA LEU A 234 7.15 23.43 15.80
C LEU A 234 8.69 23.35 15.81
N TYR A 235 9.33 24.06 14.87
CA TYR A 235 10.69 24.57 15.05
C TYR A 235 10.64 26.09 15.26
N HIS A 236 10.08 26.53 16.39
CA HIS A 236 10.51 27.79 17.00
C HIS A 236 10.04 27.86 18.46
N GLU A 237 10.96 27.69 19.40
CA GLU A 237 11.25 28.67 20.45
C GLU A 237 12.50 28.20 21.22
N GLN A 238 13.65 28.81 20.93
CA GLN A 238 14.53 29.21 22.02
C GLN A 238 14.58 30.74 22.03
N THR A 239 14.50 31.28 23.24
CA THR A 239 14.61 32.69 23.64
C THR A 239 13.32 33.51 23.60
N LEU A 240 12.72 33.60 24.78
CA LEU A 240 11.79 34.65 25.19
C LEU A 240 12.44 36.02 24.96
N SER A 241 12.09 36.69 23.86
CA SER A 241 12.21 38.14 23.67
C SER A 241 11.30 38.61 22.53
N LEU A 242 10.04 38.87 22.91
CA LEU A 242 9.07 39.77 22.29
C LEU A 242 9.27 40.13 20.80
N SER A 243 8.60 39.39 19.90
CA SER A 243 8.14 39.86 18.59
C SER A 243 7.02 38.93 18.10
N LEU A 244 5.77 39.39 18.18
CA LEU A 244 4.61 38.73 17.59
C LEU A 244 4.76 38.66 16.06
N PHE A 245 5.14 37.51 15.53
CA PHE A 245 4.88 37.11 14.15
C PHE A 245 4.11 35.78 14.18
N PHE A 246 2.78 35.87 14.10
CA PHE A 246 1.94 34.74 13.69
C PHE A 246 2.25 34.46 12.21
N GLY A 247 3.10 33.48 11.94
CA GLY A 247 3.15 32.84 10.63
C GLY A 247 2.16 31.69 10.63
N SER A 248 1.01 31.86 9.98
CA SER A 248 0.13 30.74 9.67
C SER A 248 0.91 29.70 8.87
N ALA A 249 0.84 28.43 9.27
CA ALA A 249 0.88 27.36 8.27
C ALA A 249 -0.15 27.74 7.21
N ALA A 250 0.26 28.01 5.98
CA ALA A 250 -0.73 28.05 4.92
C ALA A 250 -1.28 26.63 4.82
N GLY A 251 -2.57 26.43 5.08
CA GLY A 251 -3.23 25.18 4.70
C GLY A 251 -3.07 24.97 3.19
N GLU A 252 -3.30 23.77 2.70
CA GLU A 252 -3.33 23.49 1.27
C GLU A 252 -4.65 22.82 0.92
N VAL A 253 -5.07 22.97 -0.34
CA VAL A 253 -6.31 22.38 -0.83
C VAL A 253 -6.04 21.53 -2.05
N ILE A 254 -6.36 20.25 -1.95
CA ILE A 254 -6.27 19.31 -3.07
C ILE A 254 -7.51 19.45 -3.94
N HIS A 255 -7.33 19.70 -5.23
CA HIS A 255 -8.42 19.86 -6.19
C HIS A 255 -8.69 18.58 -6.99
N GLY A 256 -7.67 17.74 -7.15
CA GLY A 256 -7.81 16.38 -7.67
C GLY A 256 -6.50 15.59 -7.64
N ALA A 257 -6.60 14.30 -7.91
CA ALA A 257 -5.46 13.38 -7.93
C ALA A 257 -5.55 12.36 -9.09
N VAL A 258 -4.39 12.00 -9.64
CA VAL A 258 -4.23 10.89 -10.60
C VAL A 258 -3.29 9.86 -10.00
N VAL A 259 -3.72 8.60 -9.97
CA VAL A 259 -2.99 7.48 -9.35
C VAL A 259 -2.74 6.40 -10.39
N PHE A 260 -1.50 5.93 -10.47
CA PHE A 260 -1.13 4.72 -11.20
C PHE A 260 -0.75 3.64 -10.20
N SER A 261 -1.46 2.51 -10.24
CA SER A 261 -1.29 1.39 -9.31
C SER A 261 -0.69 0.17 -10.00
N ARG A 262 0.32 -0.42 -9.36
CA ARG A 262 0.83 -1.74 -9.70
C ARG A 262 -0.12 -2.81 -9.16
N HIS A 263 -0.24 -3.93 -9.85
CA HIS A 263 -0.85 -5.13 -9.28
C HIS A 263 -0.24 -5.56 -7.94
N GLY A 264 -1.06 -6.21 -7.13
CA GLY A 264 -0.65 -6.86 -5.89
C GLY A 264 0.04 -8.19 -6.14
N ASP A 265 0.19 -8.97 -5.06
CA ASP A 265 0.67 -10.34 -5.11
C ASP A 265 -0.12 -11.22 -6.08
N ARG A 266 0.60 -12.13 -6.75
CA ARG A 266 0.10 -12.86 -7.92
C ARG A 266 0.88 -14.16 -8.13
N THR A 267 0.25 -15.12 -8.79
CA THR A 267 0.90 -16.38 -9.18
C THR A 267 2.07 -16.15 -10.15
N THR A 268 3.09 -17.01 -10.11
CA THR A 268 4.35 -16.78 -10.85
C THR A 268 4.16 -16.46 -12.34
N LYS A 269 4.97 -15.53 -12.86
CA LYS A 269 5.02 -15.18 -14.29
C LYS A 269 5.61 -16.28 -15.17
N TRP A 270 6.31 -17.25 -14.60
CA TRP A 270 7.03 -18.29 -15.36
C TRP A 270 6.15 -19.05 -16.37
N TYR A 271 4.87 -19.26 -16.05
CA TYR A 271 3.93 -19.98 -16.91
C TYR A 271 3.16 -19.09 -17.89
N GLY A 272 3.31 -17.76 -17.80
CA GLY A 272 2.60 -16.79 -18.66
C GLY A 272 1.09 -16.69 -18.43
N ALA A 273 0.58 -17.24 -17.32
CA ALA A 273 -0.84 -17.24 -16.96
C ALA A 273 -1.05 -16.73 -15.51
N GLN A 274 -0.26 -15.74 -15.12
CA GLN A 274 -0.32 -15.09 -13.82
C GLN A 274 -1.71 -14.55 -13.50
N SER A 275 -2.14 -14.73 -12.27
CA SER A 275 -3.43 -14.29 -11.75
C SER A 275 -3.23 -13.63 -10.39
N LEU A 276 -3.99 -12.57 -10.12
CA LEU A 276 -4.01 -11.91 -8.81
C LEU A 276 -4.44 -12.92 -7.75
N THR A 277 -3.71 -13.02 -6.65
CA THR A 277 -4.11 -13.89 -5.51
C THR A 277 -5.09 -13.15 -4.60
N SER A 278 -5.66 -13.87 -3.62
CA SER A 278 -6.43 -13.23 -2.54
C SER A 278 -5.57 -12.25 -1.72
N LEU A 279 -4.29 -12.57 -1.51
CA LEU A 279 -3.35 -11.65 -0.86
C LEU A 279 -3.18 -10.38 -1.70
N GLY A 280 -2.97 -10.52 -3.02
CA GLY A 280 -2.84 -9.36 -3.89
C GLY A 280 -4.11 -8.51 -3.99
N ALA A 281 -5.29 -9.13 -3.91
CA ALA A 281 -6.55 -8.41 -3.83
C ALA A 281 -6.64 -7.61 -2.51
N GLU A 282 -6.33 -8.23 -1.38
CA GLU A 282 -6.31 -7.55 -0.07
C GLU A 282 -5.31 -6.39 -0.04
N GLN A 283 -4.13 -6.58 -0.62
CA GLN A 283 -3.11 -5.55 -0.72
C GLN A 283 -3.62 -4.30 -1.46
N ASN A 284 -4.27 -4.49 -2.61
CA ASN A 284 -4.82 -3.36 -3.37
C ASN A 284 -6.05 -2.75 -2.68
N PHE A 285 -6.88 -3.58 -2.05
CA PHE A 285 -8.01 -3.11 -1.23
C PHE A 285 -7.53 -2.20 -0.09
N GLN A 286 -6.49 -2.62 0.64
CA GLN A 286 -5.90 -1.81 1.70
C GLN A 286 -5.33 -0.49 1.16
N VAL A 287 -4.58 -0.53 0.06
CA VAL A 287 -4.09 0.70 -0.57
C VAL A 287 -5.25 1.62 -0.97
N GLY A 288 -6.32 1.08 -1.57
CA GLY A 288 -7.52 1.84 -1.89
C GLY A 288 -8.16 2.50 -0.67
N ARG A 289 -8.22 1.80 0.47
CA ARG A 289 -8.70 2.35 1.74
C ARG A 289 -7.82 3.49 2.24
N ASP A 290 -6.50 3.35 2.16
CA ASP A 290 -5.59 4.42 2.60
C ASP A 290 -5.74 5.68 1.71
N TYR A 291 -6.02 5.51 0.42
CA TYR A 291 -6.40 6.62 -0.47
C TYR A 291 -7.76 7.24 -0.13
N ARG A 292 -8.73 6.45 0.35
CA ARG A 292 -10.00 6.97 0.88
C ARG A 292 -9.77 7.79 2.14
N ASP A 293 -8.97 7.29 3.08
CA ASP A 293 -8.63 8.00 4.32
C ASP A 293 -7.93 9.33 4.00
N ARG A 294 -7.06 9.35 2.99
CA ARG A 294 -6.39 10.58 2.55
C ARG A 294 -7.32 11.57 1.84
N TYR A 295 -8.12 11.11 0.88
CA TYR A 295 -8.79 12.01 -0.06
C TYR A 295 -10.29 12.20 0.18
N LEU A 296 -10.98 11.25 0.79
CA LEU A 296 -12.45 11.26 0.93
C LEU A 296 -12.87 11.65 2.35
N ALA A 297 -12.15 11.15 3.35
CA ALA A 297 -12.50 11.34 4.77
C ALA A 297 -12.60 12.82 5.14
N SER A 298 -13.67 13.17 5.86
CA SER A 298 -14.01 14.55 6.21
C SER A 298 -13.01 15.23 7.15
N ASP A 299 -12.29 14.45 7.94
CA ASP A 299 -11.28 14.89 8.89
C ASP A 299 -9.86 14.90 8.30
N SER A 300 -9.69 14.45 7.05
CA SER A 300 -8.39 14.50 6.38
C SER A 300 -8.02 15.92 5.95
N GLN A 301 -6.80 16.33 6.32
CA GLN A 301 -6.18 17.56 5.85
C GLN A 301 -5.92 17.57 4.33
N TYR A 302 -5.91 16.39 3.69
CA TYR A 302 -5.68 16.23 2.25
C TYR A 302 -6.97 15.92 1.48
N ARG A 303 -8.14 16.08 2.11
CA ARG A 303 -9.42 15.83 1.47
C ARG A 303 -9.51 16.60 0.15
N ILE A 304 -9.90 15.90 -0.92
CA ILE A 304 -10.12 16.56 -2.21
C ILE A 304 -11.36 17.45 -2.10
N LEU A 305 -11.21 18.74 -2.41
CA LEU A 305 -12.25 19.74 -2.25
C LEU A 305 -13.55 19.33 -2.94
N GLY A 306 -14.62 19.11 -2.17
CA GLY A 306 -15.94 18.78 -2.70
C GLY A 306 -16.10 17.36 -3.25
N ILE A 307 -15.17 16.44 -2.97
CA ILE A 307 -15.37 15.01 -3.25
C ILE A 307 -16.41 14.42 -2.29
N SER A 308 -17.23 13.51 -2.82
CA SER A 308 -18.18 12.74 -2.04
C SER A 308 -17.46 11.70 -1.20
N GLU A 309 -17.67 11.76 0.12
CA GLU A 309 -16.97 10.93 1.11
C GLU A 309 -17.41 9.47 1.03
N ASP A 310 -18.70 9.19 1.15
CA ASP A 310 -19.22 7.81 1.17
C ASP A 310 -19.85 7.38 -0.16
N GLU A 311 -20.70 8.23 -0.74
CA GLU A 311 -21.43 7.91 -1.97
C GLU A 311 -20.53 8.08 -3.21
N TYR A 312 -20.36 7.02 -3.98
CA TYR A 312 -19.72 7.06 -5.29
C TYR A 312 -20.50 7.93 -6.28
N LYS A 313 -19.85 8.98 -6.78
CA LYS A 313 -20.38 9.86 -7.84
C LYS A 313 -19.63 9.65 -9.15
N PRO A 314 -20.27 9.10 -10.20
CA PRO A 314 -19.60 8.83 -11.48
C PRO A 314 -18.97 10.05 -12.16
N SER A 315 -19.40 11.26 -11.85
CA SER A 315 -18.80 12.49 -12.40
C SER A 315 -17.50 12.89 -11.72
N GLN A 316 -17.20 12.33 -10.54
CA GLN A 316 -16.02 12.69 -9.75
C GLN A 316 -14.86 11.71 -9.93
N ILE A 317 -15.13 10.49 -10.38
CA ILE A 317 -14.15 9.40 -10.41
C ILE A 317 -14.02 8.87 -11.82
N PHE A 318 -12.77 8.73 -12.26
CA PHE A 318 -12.40 7.99 -13.45
C PHE A 318 -11.51 6.81 -13.04
N ALA A 319 -11.74 5.63 -13.62
CA ALA A 319 -10.86 4.50 -13.40
C ALA A 319 -10.72 3.68 -14.68
N SER A 320 -9.50 3.26 -15.01
CA SER A 320 -9.22 2.46 -16.19
C SER A 320 -8.15 1.41 -15.95
N ALA A 321 -8.28 0.29 -16.65
CA ALA A 321 -7.29 -0.77 -16.70
C ALA A 321 -7.31 -1.41 -18.11
N PRO A 322 -6.19 -2.00 -18.57
CA PRO A 322 -6.20 -2.88 -19.73
C PRO A 322 -7.15 -4.07 -19.51
N ASP A 323 -7.66 -4.66 -20.59
CA ASP A 323 -8.52 -5.86 -20.58
C ASP A 323 -7.71 -7.14 -20.27
N GLN A 324 -6.95 -7.08 -19.17
CA GLN A 324 -6.10 -8.13 -18.64
C GLN A 324 -6.57 -8.45 -17.22
N GLY A 325 -6.92 -9.73 -16.97
CA GLY A 325 -7.57 -10.13 -15.73
C GLY A 325 -6.85 -9.69 -14.45
N ILE A 326 -5.52 -9.73 -14.42
CA ILE A 326 -4.73 -9.28 -13.27
C ILE A 326 -4.86 -7.77 -13.00
N LEU A 327 -4.83 -6.93 -14.04
CA LEU A 327 -4.89 -5.47 -13.91
C LEU A 327 -6.33 -4.98 -13.65
N MET A 328 -7.31 -5.61 -14.29
CA MET A 328 -8.73 -5.36 -14.01
C MET A 328 -9.08 -5.71 -12.56
N ASN A 329 -8.61 -6.85 -12.06
CA ASN A 329 -8.83 -7.25 -10.67
C ASN A 329 -8.09 -6.35 -9.69
N THR A 330 -6.91 -5.85 -10.06
CA THR A 330 -6.15 -4.86 -9.28
C THR A 330 -6.94 -3.56 -9.11
N ALA A 331 -7.40 -2.96 -10.22
CA ALA A 331 -8.21 -1.75 -10.17
C ALA A 331 -9.52 -1.98 -9.41
N THR A 332 -10.16 -3.12 -9.63
CA THR A 332 -11.39 -3.49 -8.91
C THR A 332 -11.14 -3.51 -7.41
N ALA A 333 -10.16 -4.29 -6.93
CA ALA A 333 -9.84 -4.40 -5.50
C ALA A 333 -9.50 -3.03 -4.88
N PHE A 334 -8.71 -2.21 -5.57
CA PHE A 334 -8.45 -0.83 -5.14
C PHE A 334 -9.74 -0.03 -4.95
N LEU A 335 -10.63 -0.05 -5.95
CA LEU A 335 -11.88 0.72 -5.90
C LEU A 335 -12.83 0.21 -4.81
N GLN A 336 -12.76 -1.08 -4.46
CA GLN A 336 -13.50 -1.64 -3.32
C GLN A 336 -13.02 -1.06 -1.98
N GLY A 337 -11.73 -0.78 -1.84
CA GLY A 337 -11.18 -0.07 -0.67
C GLY A 337 -11.49 1.42 -0.69
N PHE A 338 -11.50 2.03 -1.88
CA PHE A 338 -11.73 3.46 -2.05
C PHE A 338 -13.19 3.87 -1.82
N TYR A 339 -14.14 3.09 -2.34
CA TYR A 339 -15.58 3.20 -2.08
C TYR A 339 -16.12 1.86 -1.56
N PRO A 340 -15.95 1.58 -0.26
CA PRO A 340 -16.42 0.34 0.36
C PRO A 340 -17.96 0.22 0.40
N PRO A 341 -18.48 -0.97 0.76
CA PRO A 341 -19.91 -1.18 0.97
C PRO A 341 -20.50 -0.23 2.02
N LEU A 342 -21.73 0.22 1.79
CA LEU A 342 -22.35 1.28 2.57
C LEU A 342 -23.10 0.81 3.83
N ALA A 343 -23.36 -0.49 4.00
CA ALA A 343 -24.21 -0.99 5.10
C ALA A 343 -23.80 -0.46 6.48
N ASP A 344 -22.50 -0.42 6.76
CA ASP A 344 -21.96 0.00 8.05
C ASP A 344 -21.52 1.48 8.06
N LEU A 345 -21.37 2.10 6.89
CA LEU A 345 -20.88 3.47 6.74
C LEU A 345 -22.02 4.48 6.64
N ASP A 346 -22.97 4.24 5.75
CA ASP A 346 -24.15 5.08 5.55
C ASP A 346 -25.35 4.19 5.16
N PRO A 347 -26.09 3.66 6.15
CA PRO A 347 -27.27 2.82 5.92
C PRO A 347 -28.39 3.52 5.15
N GLU A 348 -28.47 4.85 5.22
CA GLU A 348 -29.49 5.63 4.51
C GLU A 348 -29.21 5.65 3.00
N ILE A 349 -27.94 5.78 2.61
CA ILE A 349 -27.54 5.68 1.19
C ILE A 349 -27.53 4.22 0.72
N ALA A 350 -27.19 3.28 1.60
CA ALA A 350 -27.15 1.85 1.28
C ALA A 350 -28.52 1.29 0.86
N SER A 351 -29.61 1.88 1.36
CA SER A 351 -30.96 1.35 1.23
C SER A 351 -31.88 2.23 0.36
N GLN A 352 -32.76 1.58 -0.40
CA GLN A 352 -33.82 2.22 -1.16
C GLN A 352 -35.18 1.81 -0.57
N THR A 353 -35.99 2.80 -0.19
CA THR A 353 -37.40 2.55 0.17
C THR A 353 -38.25 2.33 -1.08
N LEU A 354 -38.90 1.17 -1.15
CA LEU A 354 -39.85 0.82 -2.21
C LEU A 354 -41.25 1.40 -1.92
N ASN A 355 -42.08 1.50 -2.95
CA ASN A 355 -43.42 2.11 -2.84
C ASN A 355 -44.40 1.35 -1.90
N ASN A 356 -44.09 0.10 -1.54
CA ASN A 356 -44.82 -0.69 -0.55
C ASN A 356 -44.30 -0.48 0.89
N GLY A 357 -43.30 0.38 1.09
CA GLY A 357 -42.66 0.66 2.38
C GLY A 357 -41.57 -0.33 2.80
N SER A 358 -41.23 -1.34 1.99
CA SER A 358 -40.07 -2.21 2.28
C SER A 358 -38.76 -1.58 1.80
N GLU A 359 -37.66 -1.90 2.47
CA GLU A 359 -36.32 -1.48 2.07
C GLU A 359 -35.65 -2.54 1.20
N SER A 360 -34.84 -2.09 0.25
CA SER A 360 -33.99 -2.93 -0.59
C SER A 360 -32.58 -2.37 -0.55
N GLN A 361 -31.59 -3.25 -0.39
CA GLN A 361 -30.17 -2.89 -0.36
C GLN A 361 -29.47 -3.54 -1.57
N ALA A 362 -28.41 -2.89 -2.06
CA ALA A 362 -27.53 -3.55 -3.02
C ALA A 362 -26.86 -4.79 -2.38
N PRO A 363 -26.55 -5.85 -3.15
CA PRO A 363 -25.85 -7.03 -2.65
C PRO A 363 -24.50 -6.71 -1.99
N LEU A 364 -23.93 -7.67 -1.26
CA LEU A 364 -22.63 -7.53 -0.59
C LEU A 364 -22.61 -6.29 0.33
N ASP A 365 -23.63 -6.19 1.19
CA ASP A 365 -23.75 -5.16 2.22
C ASP A 365 -23.75 -3.72 1.66
N GLY A 366 -24.49 -3.49 0.58
CA GLY A 366 -24.60 -2.17 -0.03
C GLY A 366 -23.39 -1.82 -0.91
N TYR A 367 -22.84 -2.81 -1.61
CA TYR A 367 -21.70 -2.62 -2.50
C TYR A 367 -21.95 -1.56 -3.57
N GLN A 368 -20.97 -0.68 -3.76
CA GLN A 368 -21.02 0.40 -4.74
C GLN A 368 -20.36 -0.04 -6.05
N TYR A 369 -21.12 0.05 -7.15
CA TYR A 369 -20.63 -0.33 -8.48
C TYR A 369 -19.82 0.80 -9.13
N VAL A 370 -18.60 1.03 -8.62
CA VAL A 370 -17.68 2.01 -9.21
C VAL A 370 -17.33 1.60 -10.64
N ARG A 371 -17.38 2.56 -11.57
CA ARG A 371 -17.17 2.28 -12.99
C ARG A 371 -15.69 2.12 -13.30
N LEU A 372 -15.31 0.93 -13.76
CA LEU A 372 -13.99 0.64 -14.31
C LEU A 372 -14.07 0.54 -15.84
N HIS A 373 -13.29 1.36 -16.54
CA HIS A 373 -13.17 1.35 -17.99
C HIS A 373 -12.08 0.36 -18.41
N THR A 374 -12.48 -0.79 -18.93
CA THR A 374 -11.54 -1.76 -19.52
C THR A 374 -11.21 -1.38 -20.95
N ILE A 375 -9.93 -1.41 -21.29
CA ILE A 375 -9.42 -1.04 -22.61
C ILE A 375 -8.98 -2.30 -23.35
N ASN A 376 -9.59 -2.56 -24.49
CA ASN A 376 -9.25 -3.70 -25.34
C ASN A 376 -7.89 -3.46 -26.04
N ASP A 377 -7.11 -4.53 -26.20
CA ASP A 377 -5.77 -4.48 -26.79
C ASP A 377 -5.75 -3.91 -28.22
N ASN A 378 -6.86 -3.99 -28.97
CA ASN A 378 -6.96 -3.45 -30.33
C ASN A 378 -7.46 -1.98 -30.37
N SER A 379 -7.71 -1.37 -29.21
CA SER A 379 -8.12 0.02 -29.10
C SER A 379 -6.90 0.95 -29.18
N PRO A 380 -6.99 2.11 -29.87
CA PRO A 380 -5.95 3.12 -29.77
C PRO A 380 -5.71 3.60 -28.33
N ASP A 381 -6.70 3.48 -27.45
CA ASP A 381 -6.57 3.87 -26.04
C ASP A 381 -5.68 2.94 -25.21
N THR A 382 -5.34 1.75 -25.73
CA THR A 382 -4.51 0.77 -24.99
C THR A 382 -3.12 1.34 -24.68
N ILE A 383 -2.61 2.19 -25.58
CA ILE A 383 -1.24 2.73 -25.52
C ILE A 383 -1.03 3.58 -24.27
N TRP A 384 -2.10 4.17 -23.71
CA TRP A 384 -2.02 5.08 -22.57
C TRP A 384 -1.61 4.38 -21.27
N ILE A 385 -1.83 3.07 -21.17
CA ILE A 385 -1.43 2.26 -20.02
C ILE A 385 -0.38 1.21 -20.41
N LYS A 386 -0.45 0.68 -21.64
CA LYS A 386 0.43 -0.38 -22.17
C LYS A 386 1.10 0.05 -23.47
N GLY A 387 1.69 1.24 -23.50
CA GLY A 387 2.35 1.79 -24.70
C GLY A 387 3.59 1.02 -25.14
N ASP A 388 4.10 0.12 -24.31
CA ASP A 388 5.16 -0.83 -24.61
C ASP A 388 4.66 -2.04 -25.43
N ASP A 389 3.38 -2.42 -25.28
CA ASP A 389 2.77 -3.50 -26.05
C ASP A 389 2.66 -3.08 -27.52
N ALA A 390 2.78 -4.05 -28.43
CA ALA A 390 2.74 -3.81 -29.88
C ALA A 390 3.72 -2.73 -30.41
N CYS A 391 4.81 -2.46 -29.69
CA CYS A 391 5.83 -1.48 -30.08
C CYS A 391 7.15 -2.15 -30.53
N PRO A 392 7.41 -2.35 -31.84
CA PRO A 392 8.63 -3.02 -32.33
C PRO A 392 9.94 -2.32 -31.92
N LYS A 393 9.95 -0.99 -31.87
CA LYS A 393 11.14 -0.25 -31.43
C LYS A 393 11.44 -0.48 -29.95
N TYR A 394 10.42 -0.50 -29.08
CA TYR A 394 10.61 -0.87 -27.68
C TYR A 394 11.19 -2.27 -27.54
N VAL A 395 10.62 -3.27 -28.24
CA VAL A 395 11.12 -4.65 -28.20
C VAL A 395 12.59 -4.72 -28.63
N THR A 396 12.98 -3.96 -29.65
CA THR A 396 14.36 -3.90 -30.14
C THR A 396 15.29 -3.24 -29.13
N ALA A 397 14.87 -2.10 -28.58
CA ALA A 397 15.61 -1.31 -27.61
C ALA A 397 15.80 -2.06 -26.28
N SER A 398 14.73 -2.67 -25.74
CA SER A 398 14.77 -3.49 -24.53
C SER A 398 15.73 -4.69 -24.69
N LYS A 399 15.62 -5.43 -25.81
CA LYS A 399 16.52 -6.56 -26.11
C LYS A 399 17.97 -6.15 -26.37
N SER A 400 18.25 -4.87 -26.67
CA SER A 400 19.62 -4.39 -26.87
C SER A 400 20.43 -4.47 -25.57
N PHE A 401 19.78 -4.44 -24.40
CA PHE A 401 20.43 -4.60 -23.10
C PHE A 401 21.16 -5.94 -22.97
N MET A 402 20.58 -7.03 -23.47
CA MET A 402 21.19 -8.36 -23.45
C MET A 402 22.48 -8.46 -24.30
N LYS A 403 22.79 -7.43 -25.08
CA LYS A 403 24.02 -7.32 -25.89
C LYS A 403 25.04 -6.36 -25.31
N SER A 404 24.74 -5.75 -24.15
CA SER A 404 25.62 -4.77 -23.51
C SER A 404 26.75 -5.45 -22.72
N ASP A 405 27.87 -4.74 -22.55
CA ASP A 405 29.00 -5.20 -21.74
C ASP A 405 28.58 -5.44 -20.27
N VAL A 406 27.70 -4.59 -19.74
CA VAL A 406 27.15 -4.74 -18.37
C VAL A 406 26.37 -6.04 -18.22
N PHE A 407 25.56 -6.41 -19.22
CA PHE A 407 24.84 -7.68 -19.20
C PHE A 407 25.81 -8.86 -19.28
N ALA A 408 26.77 -8.81 -20.21
CA ALA A 408 27.77 -9.89 -20.37
C ALA A 408 28.58 -10.12 -19.09
N GLN A 409 29.02 -9.04 -18.44
CA GLN A 409 29.76 -9.11 -17.18
C GLN A 409 28.90 -9.73 -16.06
N ARG A 410 27.64 -9.29 -15.90
CA ARG A 410 26.74 -9.84 -14.87
C ARG A 410 26.42 -11.32 -15.11
N GLU A 411 26.20 -11.72 -16.37
CA GLU A 411 25.97 -13.11 -16.75
C GLU A 411 27.17 -14.00 -16.38
N GLU A 412 28.40 -13.52 -16.58
CA GLU A 412 29.62 -14.22 -16.17
C GLU A 412 29.76 -14.29 -14.64
N ASP A 413 29.66 -13.14 -13.96
CA ASP A 413 29.91 -13.00 -12.53
C ASP A 413 28.90 -13.75 -11.64
N THR A 414 27.67 -13.94 -12.14
CA THR A 414 26.57 -14.52 -11.35
C THR A 414 26.23 -15.95 -11.74
N LYS A 415 27.00 -16.54 -12.65
CA LYS A 415 26.75 -17.89 -13.17
C LYS A 415 26.68 -18.94 -12.06
N GLU A 416 27.72 -19.03 -11.23
CA GLU A 416 27.78 -20.01 -10.12
C GLU A 416 26.67 -19.74 -9.09
N PHE A 417 26.34 -18.46 -8.86
CA PHE A 417 25.26 -18.07 -7.97
C PHE A 417 23.90 -18.57 -8.45
N TYR A 418 23.59 -18.49 -9.74
CA TYR A 418 22.31 -18.98 -10.25
C TYR A 418 22.23 -20.52 -10.30
N GLU A 419 23.33 -21.19 -10.63
CA GLU A 419 23.38 -22.66 -10.76
C GLU A 419 22.91 -23.38 -9.48
N GLN A 420 23.16 -22.80 -8.29
CA GLN A 420 22.77 -23.39 -7.01
C GLN A 420 21.24 -23.51 -6.81
N PHE A 421 20.43 -22.71 -7.52
CA PHE A 421 18.98 -22.70 -7.34
C PHE A 421 18.24 -23.72 -8.21
N TYR A 422 18.95 -24.45 -9.10
CA TYR A 422 18.30 -25.44 -9.95
C TYR A 422 17.59 -26.51 -9.11
N ASP A 423 18.31 -27.18 -8.23
CA ASP A 423 17.76 -28.27 -7.40
C ASP A 423 16.71 -27.77 -6.39
N VAL A 424 16.79 -26.49 -6.01
CA VAL A 424 15.81 -25.84 -5.12
C VAL A 424 14.45 -25.67 -5.81
N LEU A 425 14.45 -25.42 -7.12
CA LEU A 425 13.26 -25.09 -7.90
C LEU A 425 12.76 -26.25 -8.78
N SER A 426 13.62 -27.16 -9.21
CA SER A 426 13.33 -28.19 -10.22
C SER A 426 12.21 -29.14 -9.84
N ASP A 427 12.05 -29.42 -8.54
CA ASP A 427 11.00 -30.31 -8.04
C ASP A 427 9.59 -29.70 -8.16
N GLY A 428 9.49 -28.37 -8.11
CA GLY A 428 8.23 -27.62 -8.19
C GLY A 428 7.92 -27.03 -9.57
N VAL A 429 8.90 -26.98 -10.47
CA VAL A 429 8.80 -26.28 -11.76
C VAL A 429 9.12 -27.24 -12.91
N TYR A 430 8.10 -27.91 -13.42
CA TYR A 430 8.23 -29.08 -14.31
C TYR A 430 8.95 -28.84 -15.64
N ASN A 431 9.00 -27.59 -16.12
CA ASN A 431 9.66 -27.20 -17.37
C ASN A 431 10.96 -26.43 -17.14
N LEU A 432 11.45 -26.35 -15.90
CA LEU A 432 12.73 -25.74 -15.58
C LEU A 432 13.88 -26.65 -15.99
N ARG A 433 14.91 -26.07 -16.61
CA ARG A 433 16.13 -26.78 -17.02
C ARG A 433 17.36 -26.09 -16.44
N PRO A 434 18.49 -26.80 -16.27
CA PRO A 434 19.72 -26.19 -15.75
C PRO A 434 20.15 -24.96 -16.56
N GLU A 435 19.95 -24.97 -17.88
CA GLU A 435 20.31 -23.84 -18.76
C GLU A 435 19.48 -22.58 -18.50
N ASN A 436 18.38 -22.68 -17.74
CA ASN A 436 17.60 -21.53 -17.32
C ASN A 436 18.22 -20.77 -16.14
N MET A 437 19.14 -21.38 -15.38
CA MET A 437 19.76 -20.75 -14.20
C MET A 437 20.85 -19.75 -14.62
N THR A 438 20.41 -18.61 -15.13
CA THR A 438 21.27 -17.56 -15.69
C THR A 438 20.72 -16.18 -15.38
N TYR A 439 21.58 -15.15 -15.43
CA TYR A 439 21.17 -13.76 -15.26
C TYR A 439 20.18 -13.31 -16.33
N LYS A 440 20.23 -13.90 -17.53
CA LYS A 440 19.17 -13.76 -18.54
C LYS A 440 17.75 -14.02 -18.01
N ASN A 441 17.60 -14.90 -17.01
CA ASN A 441 16.33 -15.22 -16.36
C ASN A 441 16.22 -14.63 -14.94
N ALA A 442 17.02 -13.61 -14.59
CA ALA A 442 17.10 -13.06 -13.24
C ALA A 442 15.74 -12.80 -12.60
N TYR A 443 14.85 -12.07 -13.31
CA TYR A 443 13.49 -11.80 -12.83
C TYR A 443 12.69 -13.08 -12.60
N ASN A 444 12.71 -14.01 -13.56
CA ASN A 444 11.94 -15.24 -13.49
C ASN A 444 12.39 -16.13 -12.31
N ILE A 445 13.69 -16.21 -12.06
CA ILE A 445 14.25 -17.01 -10.96
C ILE A 445 13.88 -16.36 -9.61
N PHE A 446 14.10 -15.05 -9.47
CA PHE A 446 13.66 -14.31 -8.29
C PHE A 446 12.16 -14.52 -8.04
N ASP A 447 11.34 -14.39 -9.09
CA ASP A 447 9.90 -14.53 -8.99
C ASP A 447 9.45 -15.93 -8.55
N LEU A 448 10.07 -16.98 -9.10
CA LEU A 448 9.79 -18.36 -8.70
C LEU A 448 10.09 -18.57 -7.22
N VAL A 449 11.22 -18.07 -6.73
CA VAL A 449 11.60 -18.16 -5.31
C VAL A 449 10.64 -17.34 -4.45
N ASN A 450 10.37 -16.08 -4.81
CA ASN A 450 9.52 -15.18 -4.06
C ASN A 450 8.08 -15.71 -3.92
N VAL A 451 7.47 -16.13 -5.03
CA VAL A 451 6.10 -16.69 -5.02
C VAL A 451 6.06 -18.00 -4.22
N ALA A 452 7.07 -18.86 -4.37
CA ALA A 452 7.13 -20.11 -3.61
C ALA A 452 7.28 -19.85 -2.10
N ARG A 453 8.05 -18.83 -1.70
CA ARG A 453 8.18 -18.42 -0.29
C ARG A 453 6.85 -17.96 0.31
N ILE A 454 6.03 -17.26 -0.46
CA ILE A 454 4.72 -16.75 0.00
C ILE A 454 3.66 -17.86 0.02
N HIS A 455 3.57 -18.66 -1.05
CA HIS A 455 2.40 -19.52 -1.30
C HIS A 455 2.65 -21.02 -1.22
N ASN A 456 3.91 -21.47 -1.20
CA ASN A 456 4.23 -22.89 -1.29
C ASN A 456 4.97 -23.39 -0.04
N SER A 457 4.20 -23.82 0.94
CA SER A 457 4.70 -24.28 2.23
C SER A 457 5.65 -25.48 2.15
N THR A 458 5.59 -26.27 1.07
CA THR A 458 6.41 -27.47 0.85
C THR A 458 7.58 -27.25 -0.10
N SER A 459 7.72 -26.06 -0.71
CA SER A 459 8.84 -25.77 -1.61
C SER A 459 10.15 -25.60 -0.83
N PRO A 460 11.26 -26.22 -1.29
CA PRO A 460 12.60 -25.93 -0.76
C PRO A 460 12.98 -24.44 -0.85
N ALA A 461 12.38 -23.68 -1.76
CA ALA A 461 12.60 -22.24 -1.92
C ALA A 461 12.29 -21.43 -0.64
N ARG A 462 11.46 -21.96 0.27
CA ARG A 462 11.24 -21.37 1.60
C ARG A 462 12.50 -21.25 2.46
N ASN A 463 13.49 -22.10 2.20
CA ASN A 463 14.74 -22.13 2.94
C ASN A 463 15.87 -21.36 2.23
N VAL A 464 15.60 -20.71 1.09
CA VAL A 464 16.56 -19.79 0.46
C VAL A 464 16.84 -18.66 1.44
N SER A 465 18.13 -18.45 1.75
CA SER A 465 18.54 -17.45 2.74
C SER A 465 18.09 -16.04 2.36
N ASN A 466 17.93 -15.15 3.33
CA ASN A 466 17.52 -13.78 3.03
C ASN A 466 18.60 -13.01 2.26
N ALA A 467 19.88 -13.35 2.48
CA ALA A 467 20.99 -12.82 1.67
C ALA A 467 20.89 -13.25 0.20
N ASP A 468 20.61 -14.54 -0.06
CA ASP A 468 20.42 -15.05 -1.41
C ASP A 468 19.16 -14.46 -2.07
N LEU A 469 18.06 -14.33 -1.32
CA LEU A 469 16.85 -13.69 -1.83
C LEU A 469 17.10 -12.22 -2.19
N LEU A 470 17.82 -11.48 -1.35
CA LEU A 470 18.20 -10.09 -1.61
C LEU A 470 19.10 -9.99 -2.85
N GLN A 471 20.04 -10.91 -3.03
CA GLN A 471 20.88 -10.94 -4.22
C GLN A 471 20.09 -11.32 -5.48
N LEU A 472 19.17 -12.29 -5.41
CA LEU A 472 18.24 -12.61 -6.49
C LEU A 472 17.38 -11.39 -6.87
N ARG A 473 16.85 -10.67 -5.87
CA ARG A 473 16.07 -9.45 -6.05
C ARG A 473 16.91 -8.36 -6.72
N THR A 474 18.11 -8.09 -6.20
CA THR A 474 19.03 -7.08 -6.73
C THR A 474 19.38 -7.35 -8.20
N LEU A 475 19.62 -8.61 -8.55
CA LEU A 475 19.90 -8.99 -9.92
C LEU A 475 18.67 -8.86 -10.82
N ALA A 476 17.48 -9.24 -10.33
CA ALA A 476 16.22 -9.02 -11.03
C ALA A 476 15.94 -7.53 -11.28
N ASP A 477 16.08 -6.69 -10.26
CA ASP A 477 15.96 -5.23 -10.34
C ASP A 477 16.88 -4.69 -11.44
N SER A 478 18.15 -5.10 -11.40
CA SER A 478 19.16 -4.65 -12.34
C SER A 478 18.91 -5.11 -13.79
N ALA A 479 18.24 -6.26 -13.97
CA ALA A 479 17.88 -6.80 -15.28
C ALA A 479 16.62 -6.13 -15.84
N GLU A 480 15.62 -5.88 -15.01
CA GLU A 480 14.38 -5.23 -15.42
C GLU A 480 14.60 -3.73 -15.67
N LEU A 481 15.34 -3.01 -14.81
CA LEU A 481 15.69 -1.61 -15.09
C LEU A 481 16.53 -1.50 -16.37
N GLY A 482 17.50 -2.40 -16.55
CA GLY A 482 18.32 -2.45 -17.76
C GLY A 482 17.52 -2.69 -19.04
N GLN A 483 16.34 -3.30 -18.97
CA GLN A 483 15.44 -3.49 -20.12
C GLN A 483 14.47 -2.32 -20.33
N ASN A 484 14.07 -1.63 -19.25
CA ASN A 484 13.03 -0.59 -19.28
C ASN A 484 13.58 0.85 -19.35
N TRP A 485 14.86 1.07 -19.06
CA TRP A 485 15.46 2.41 -19.14
C TRP A 485 16.89 2.39 -19.67
N ASN A 486 17.22 3.43 -20.44
CA ASN A 486 18.58 3.84 -20.79
C ASN A 486 18.51 5.23 -21.43
N GLU A 487 19.22 6.20 -20.85
CA GLU A 487 19.28 7.58 -21.37
C GLU A 487 19.71 7.65 -22.85
N SER A 488 20.60 6.74 -23.28
CA SER A 488 21.07 6.67 -24.67
C SER A 488 20.12 5.93 -25.62
N ASP A 489 19.06 5.29 -25.10
CA ASP A 489 18.09 4.52 -25.88
C ASP A 489 16.66 4.79 -25.37
N PRO A 490 16.12 5.99 -25.62
CA PRO A 490 14.85 6.45 -25.03
C PRO A 490 13.62 5.64 -25.48
N ALA A 491 13.75 4.82 -26.54
CA ALA A 491 12.68 3.92 -26.98
C ALA A 491 12.29 2.87 -25.91
N ARG A 492 13.15 2.63 -24.91
CA ARG A 492 12.83 1.79 -23.75
C ARG A 492 11.76 2.41 -22.85
N ALA A 493 11.64 3.73 -22.85
CA ALA A 493 10.73 4.46 -21.98
C ALA A 493 9.32 4.64 -22.55
N ILE A 494 9.00 4.08 -23.73
CA ILE A 494 7.77 4.39 -24.47
C ILE A 494 6.49 4.23 -23.62
N GLY A 495 6.42 3.21 -22.76
CA GLY A 495 5.26 3.00 -21.88
C GLY A 495 5.10 4.10 -20.84
N ALA A 496 6.20 4.67 -20.34
CA ALA A 496 6.16 5.82 -19.45
C ALA A 496 5.85 7.12 -20.18
N GLU A 497 6.29 7.27 -21.43
CA GLU A 497 5.97 8.44 -22.25
C GLU A 497 4.46 8.52 -22.54
N THR A 498 3.82 7.40 -22.89
CA THR A 498 2.37 7.37 -23.11
C THR A 498 1.58 7.52 -21.81
N LEU A 499 2.02 6.88 -20.72
CA LEU A 499 1.40 7.08 -19.41
C LEU A 499 1.51 8.53 -18.93
N SER A 500 2.63 9.20 -19.19
CA SER A 500 2.81 10.63 -18.89
C SER A 500 1.79 11.49 -19.65
N GLY A 501 1.49 11.15 -20.90
CA GLY A 501 0.41 11.77 -21.66
C GLY A 501 -0.97 11.52 -21.05
N ALA A 502 -1.23 10.30 -20.61
CA ALA A 502 -2.48 9.94 -19.93
C ALA A 502 -2.68 10.71 -18.61
N ILE A 503 -1.61 10.81 -17.80
CA ILE A 503 -1.61 11.58 -16.54
C ILE A 503 -1.88 13.06 -16.81
N LEU A 504 -1.18 13.64 -17.79
CA LEU A 504 -1.38 15.04 -18.19
C LEU A 504 -2.84 15.28 -18.61
N ASN A 505 -3.40 14.39 -19.42
CA ASN A 505 -4.80 14.49 -19.87
C ASN A 505 -5.79 14.46 -18.70
N GLN A 506 -5.61 13.57 -17.71
CA GLN A 506 -6.50 13.49 -16.54
C GLN A 506 -6.38 14.70 -15.61
N LEU A 507 -5.16 15.20 -15.38
CA LEU A 507 -4.96 16.43 -14.63
C LEU A 507 -5.58 17.62 -15.36
N ASN A 508 -5.41 17.70 -16.67
CA ASN A 508 -6.01 18.76 -17.48
C ASN A 508 -7.54 18.68 -17.51
N GLU A 509 -8.14 17.49 -17.51
CA GLU A 509 -9.59 17.31 -17.36
C GLU A 509 -10.07 17.83 -16.00
N THR A 510 -9.30 17.59 -14.93
CA THR A 510 -9.58 18.18 -13.60
C THR A 510 -9.55 19.70 -13.67
N VAL A 511 -8.56 20.29 -14.36
CA VAL A 511 -8.42 21.75 -14.50
C VAL A 511 -9.57 22.36 -15.33
N THR A 512 -9.78 21.84 -16.53
CA THR A 512 -10.75 22.35 -17.51
C THR A 512 -12.20 22.12 -17.10
N SER A 513 -12.46 21.09 -16.28
CA SER A 513 -13.78 20.84 -15.71
C SER A 513 -14.05 21.64 -14.42
N GLU A 514 -13.11 22.48 -13.98
CA GLU A 514 -13.14 23.24 -12.72
C GLU A 514 -13.30 22.32 -11.51
N GLY A 515 -12.56 21.21 -11.50
CA GLY A 515 -12.58 20.21 -10.45
C GLY A 515 -13.90 19.44 -10.39
N LYS A 516 -14.57 19.13 -11.50
CA LYS A 516 -15.69 18.18 -11.49
C LYS A 516 -15.16 16.75 -11.39
N LEU A 517 -14.19 16.41 -12.24
CA LEU A 517 -13.35 15.23 -12.03
C LEU A 517 -12.46 15.48 -10.81
N LYS A 518 -12.38 14.50 -9.91
CA LYS A 518 -11.66 14.61 -8.64
C LYS A 518 -10.54 13.58 -8.53
N PHE A 519 -10.81 12.35 -8.94
CA PHE A 519 -9.85 11.26 -8.76
C PHE A 519 -9.80 10.39 -10.02
N SER A 520 -8.60 10.08 -10.48
CA SER A 520 -8.37 9.17 -11.60
C SER A 520 -7.48 8.00 -11.16
N LEU A 521 -7.89 6.77 -11.46
CA LEU A 521 -7.12 5.56 -11.23
C LEU A 521 -6.73 4.88 -12.55
N PHE A 522 -5.47 4.53 -12.68
CA PHE A 522 -4.96 3.64 -13.70
C PHE A 522 -4.31 2.42 -13.05
N ALA A 523 -4.58 1.22 -13.54
CA ALA A 523 -3.88 0.02 -13.10
C ALA A 523 -2.97 -0.53 -14.20
N GLY A 524 -1.69 -0.71 -13.88
CA GLY A 524 -0.68 -1.19 -14.82
C GLY A 524 0.40 -2.04 -14.16
N SER A 525 1.53 -2.16 -14.85
CA SER A 525 2.62 -3.07 -14.48
C SER A 525 3.87 -2.31 -14.07
N TYR A 526 4.80 -3.01 -13.42
CA TYR A 526 6.00 -2.41 -12.83
C TYR A 526 6.99 -1.87 -13.87
N ASP A 527 6.97 -2.38 -15.09
CA ASP A 527 7.81 -1.95 -16.20
C ASP A 527 7.59 -0.47 -16.51
N THR A 528 6.33 -0.02 -16.48
CA THR A 528 5.98 1.39 -16.65
C THR A 528 6.52 2.27 -15.53
N PHE A 529 6.57 1.78 -14.28
CA PHE A 529 7.22 2.49 -13.17
C PHE A 529 8.71 2.64 -13.41
N LEU A 530 9.41 1.55 -13.78
CA LEU A 530 10.85 1.59 -14.04
C LEU A 530 11.21 2.55 -15.17
N ALA A 531 10.44 2.51 -16.25
CA ALA A 531 10.55 3.45 -17.36
C ALA A 531 10.31 4.90 -16.89
N PHE A 532 9.29 5.13 -16.04
CA PHE A 532 8.95 6.46 -15.52
C PHE A 532 10.03 7.00 -14.58
N PHE A 533 10.61 6.16 -13.72
CA PHE A 533 11.69 6.56 -12.82
C PHE A 533 12.89 7.13 -13.58
N GLY A 534 13.24 6.48 -14.69
CA GLY A 534 14.26 7.01 -15.59
C GLY A 534 13.81 8.29 -16.30
N LEU A 535 12.63 8.26 -16.94
CA LEU A 535 12.09 9.37 -17.74
C LEU A 535 11.92 10.66 -16.93
N ALA A 536 11.61 10.53 -15.65
CA ALA A 536 11.35 11.64 -14.73
C ALA A 536 12.58 12.04 -13.89
N ASP A 537 13.78 11.55 -14.22
CA ASP A 537 15.04 11.87 -13.55
C ASP A 537 15.08 11.46 -12.06
N LEU A 538 14.30 10.45 -11.67
CA LEU A 538 14.21 9.97 -10.28
C LEU A 538 15.40 9.10 -9.87
N LEU A 539 16.09 8.48 -10.85
CA LEU A 539 17.29 7.69 -10.58
C LEU A 539 18.40 8.51 -9.90
N ASP A 540 18.48 9.81 -10.17
CA ASP A 540 19.43 10.73 -9.54
C ASP A 540 18.96 11.22 -8.16
N VAL A 541 17.69 10.99 -7.81
CA VAL A 541 17.08 11.42 -6.54
C VAL A 541 17.34 10.41 -5.44
N SER A 542 17.21 9.11 -5.72
CA SER A 542 17.40 8.06 -4.72
C SER A 542 17.80 6.71 -5.36
N PRO A 543 18.72 5.94 -4.74
CA PRO A 543 19.05 4.59 -5.17
C PRO A 543 17.84 3.63 -5.14
N ASN A 544 16.78 3.96 -4.38
CA ASN A 544 15.57 3.14 -4.31
C ASN A 544 14.82 3.05 -5.64
N PHE A 545 15.02 4.02 -6.55
CA PHE A 545 14.39 4.02 -7.87
C PHE A 545 15.09 3.11 -8.89
N TYR A 546 16.20 2.47 -8.50
CA TYR A 546 16.81 1.41 -9.32
C TYR A 546 16.15 0.04 -9.14
N GLY A 547 15.34 -0.12 -8.09
CA GLY A 547 14.64 -1.36 -7.76
C GLY A 547 13.30 -1.49 -8.48
N LEU A 548 12.84 -2.73 -8.65
CA LEU A 548 11.43 -2.99 -8.94
C LEU A 548 10.58 -2.35 -7.83
N PRO A 549 9.45 -1.69 -8.15
CA PRO A 549 8.46 -1.37 -7.13
C PRO A 549 7.95 -2.66 -6.48
N ASP A 550 7.55 -2.60 -5.21
CA ASP A 550 6.94 -3.73 -4.50
C ASP A 550 5.45 -3.91 -4.84
N TYR A 551 4.84 -5.01 -4.43
CA TYR A 551 3.44 -5.31 -4.78
C TYR A 551 2.50 -4.23 -4.23
N ALA A 552 1.50 -3.86 -5.04
CA ALA A 552 0.55 -2.76 -4.75
C ALA A 552 1.20 -1.38 -4.57
N SER A 553 2.42 -1.17 -5.07
CA SER A 553 3.02 0.18 -5.12
C SER A 553 2.19 1.11 -6.00
N THR A 554 2.15 2.39 -5.62
CA THR A 554 1.44 3.42 -6.38
C THR A 554 2.30 4.66 -6.55
N MET A 555 2.10 5.34 -7.67
CA MET A 555 2.54 6.72 -7.84
C MET A 555 1.31 7.62 -8.04
N ALA A 556 1.33 8.79 -7.41
CA ALA A 556 0.24 9.74 -7.41
C ALA A 556 0.71 11.12 -7.85
N PHE A 557 -0.17 11.85 -8.53
CA PHE A 557 -0.01 13.25 -8.89
C PHE A 557 -1.14 14.02 -8.24
N GLU A 558 -0.82 14.90 -7.32
CA GLU A 558 -1.80 15.76 -6.66
C GLU A 558 -1.77 17.14 -7.29
N LEU A 559 -2.95 17.64 -7.65
CA LEU A 559 -3.19 19.00 -8.12
C LEU A 559 -3.75 19.82 -6.97
N PHE A 560 -3.02 20.84 -6.51
CA PHE A 560 -3.35 21.57 -5.29
C PHE A 560 -3.06 23.07 -5.38
N THR A 561 -3.54 23.82 -4.40
CA THR A 561 -3.20 25.24 -4.19
C THR A 561 -2.69 25.45 -2.78
N ASP A 562 -1.77 26.41 -2.62
CA ASP A 562 -1.36 26.91 -1.30
C ASP A 562 -2.46 27.83 -0.73
N GLY A 563 -2.69 27.77 0.57
CA GLY A 563 -3.73 28.50 1.29
C GLY A 563 -5.06 27.77 1.42
N ASP A 564 -5.91 28.26 2.32
CA ASP A 564 -7.27 27.74 2.52
C ASP A 564 -8.21 28.28 1.43
N MET A 565 -8.74 27.39 0.60
CA MET A 565 -9.66 27.70 -0.50
C MET A 565 -10.89 26.82 -0.47
N ASP A 566 -12.08 27.42 -0.53
CA ASP A 566 -13.36 26.69 -0.55
C ASP A 566 -13.86 26.39 -1.97
N THR A 567 -13.17 26.90 -3.00
CA THR A 567 -13.55 26.78 -4.41
C THR A 567 -12.33 26.51 -5.29
N PHE A 568 -12.56 25.92 -6.47
CA PHE A 568 -11.53 25.78 -7.49
C PHE A 568 -10.96 27.15 -7.88
N PRO A 569 -9.63 27.30 -8.09
CA PRO A 569 -9.01 28.59 -8.36
C PRO A 569 -9.50 29.21 -9.67
N SER A 570 -9.79 30.51 -9.63
CA SER A 570 -10.19 31.28 -10.82
C SER A 570 -9.06 31.51 -11.83
N ASN A 571 -7.80 31.39 -11.39
CA ASN A 571 -6.62 31.47 -12.24
C ASN A 571 -5.71 30.24 -12.06
N PRO A 572 -6.08 29.09 -12.64
CA PRO A 572 -5.34 27.84 -12.53
C PRO A 572 -3.84 27.97 -12.85
N GLU A 573 -3.49 28.78 -13.85
CA GLU A 573 -2.11 28.97 -14.30
C GLU A 573 -1.20 29.62 -13.25
N ALA A 574 -1.77 30.49 -12.39
CA ALA A 574 -1.02 31.18 -11.34
C ALA A 574 -1.06 30.45 -10.01
N ASP A 575 -2.17 29.77 -9.72
CA ASP A 575 -2.47 29.29 -8.38
C ASP A 575 -2.20 27.79 -8.21
N LEU A 576 -2.37 26.98 -9.27
CA LEU A 576 -2.23 25.53 -9.17
C LEU A 576 -0.77 25.08 -9.14
N ARG A 577 -0.55 24.03 -8.36
CA ARG A 577 0.69 23.30 -8.24
C ARG A 577 0.44 21.81 -8.42
N VAL A 578 1.46 21.09 -8.85
CA VAL A 578 1.48 19.63 -8.94
C VAL A 578 2.62 19.10 -8.10
N ARG A 579 2.36 18.09 -7.28
CA ARG A 579 3.41 17.28 -6.65
C ARG A 579 3.24 15.81 -7.00
N TRP A 580 4.35 15.11 -7.01
CA TRP A 580 4.40 13.68 -7.26
C TRP A 580 4.71 12.94 -5.98
N LEU A 581 3.97 11.86 -5.75
CA LEU A 581 4.12 11.03 -4.58
C LEU A 581 4.33 9.58 -4.97
N PHE A 582 5.11 8.85 -4.19
CA PHE A 582 5.33 7.43 -4.37
C PHE A 582 5.13 6.69 -3.06
N ARG A 583 4.40 5.58 -3.15
CA ARG A 583 4.22 4.61 -2.09
C ARG A 583 4.71 3.27 -2.60
N ASN A 584 5.75 2.73 -1.98
CA ASN A 584 6.45 1.55 -2.48
C ASN A 584 6.08 0.26 -1.75
N SER A 585 4.79 -0.03 -1.59
CA SER A 585 4.23 -1.33 -1.14
C SER A 585 2.76 -1.13 -0.73
N THR A 586 2.13 -2.23 -0.32
CA THR A 586 0.90 -2.23 0.48
C THR A 586 1.07 -1.51 1.82
N ALA A 587 2.28 -1.39 2.37
CA ALA A 587 2.58 -0.63 3.57
C ALA A 587 3.33 0.67 3.25
N GLY A 588 3.28 1.65 4.16
CA GLY A 588 4.00 2.92 4.05
C GLY A 588 3.15 4.10 3.56
N ASP A 589 3.70 5.30 3.66
CA ASP A 589 3.02 6.54 3.31
C ASP A 589 3.28 6.96 1.86
N LEU A 590 2.49 7.93 1.38
CA LEU A 590 2.78 8.62 0.13
C LEU A 590 3.88 9.67 0.37
N GLU A 591 5.07 9.38 -0.12
CA GLU A 591 6.23 10.26 0.03
C GLU A 591 6.41 11.14 -1.20
N THR A 592 6.72 12.42 -0.98
CA THR A 592 6.91 13.38 -2.08
C THR A 592 8.36 13.37 -2.58
N TYR A 593 8.54 13.36 -3.89
CA TYR A 593 9.86 13.47 -4.53
C TYR A 593 9.87 14.53 -5.64
N PRO A 594 11.00 15.22 -5.85
CA PRO A 594 11.12 16.17 -6.94
C PRO A 594 11.18 15.45 -8.29
N LEU A 595 10.35 15.90 -9.24
CA LEU A 595 10.37 15.40 -10.61
C LEU A 595 11.34 16.20 -11.51
N PHE A 596 11.74 15.57 -12.61
CA PHE A 596 12.35 16.21 -13.78
C PHE A 596 13.68 16.92 -13.48
N GLY A 597 14.42 16.43 -12.48
CA GLY A 597 15.70 17.02 -12.06
C GLY A 597 15.59 18.44 -11.49
N THR A 598 14.38 18.88 -11.13
CA THR A 598 14.13 20.27 -10.69
C THR A 598 14.61 20.56 -9.27
N GLY A 599 14.69 19.52 -8.43
CA GLY A 599 14.95 19.65 -6.98
C GLY A 599 13.79 20.26 -6.19
N GLU A 600 12.62 20.48 -6.80
CA GLU A 600 11.44 21.05 -6.18
C GLU A 600 10.38 19.96 -5.91
N ASN A 601 9.92 19.83 -4.66
CA ASN A 601 8.89 18.85 -4.26
C ASN A 601 7.51 19.13 -4.86
N SER A 602 7.30 20.30 -5.46
CA SER A 602 6.10 20.63 -6.24
C SER A 602 6.44 21.66 -7.31
N LEU A 603 5.72 21.62 -8.43
CA LEU A 603 5.90 22.52 -9.56
C LEU A 603 4.62 23.36 -9.78
N PRO A 604 4.73 24.65 -10.13
CA PRO A 604 3.60 25.39 -10.68
C PRO A 604 3.00 24.64 -11.89
N TRP A 605 1.67 24.68 -12.06
CA TRP A 605 0.95 23.97 -13.11
C TRP A 605 1.58 24.14 -14.50
N SER A 606 1.82 25.38 -14.91
CA SER A 606 2.45 25.70 -16.21
C SER A 606 3.85 25.08 -16.39
N LYS A 607 4.66 25.03 -15.31
CA LYS A 607 5.99 24.41 -15.32
C LYS A 607 5.86 22.88 -15.41
N PHE A 608 4.95 22.29 -14.63
CA PHE A 608 4.66 20.85 -14.71
C PHE A 608 4.24 20.44 -16.12
N VAL A 609 3.28 21.14 -16.73
CA VAL A 609 2.82 20.91 -18.10
C VAL A 609 3.99 20.99 -19.09
N THR A 610 4.80 22.05 -18.99
CA THR A 610 5.97 22.23 -19.87
C THR A 610 6.98 21.08 -19.76
N GLU A 611 7.25 20.58 -18.55
CA GLU A 611 8.21 19.50 -18.32
C GLU A 611 7.67 18.14 -18.74
N ILE A 612 6.40 17.84 -18.44
CA ILE A 612 5.80 16.54 -18.77
C ILE A 612 5.50 16.42 -20.26
N GLU A 613 5.11 17.50 -20.96
CA GLU A 613 4.92 17.49 -22.43
C GLU A 613 6.20 17.20 -23.21
N GLN A 614 7.37 17.59 -22.69
CA GLN A 614 8.66 17.26 -23.31
C GLN A 614 8.98 15.76 -23.28
N ARG A 615 8.35 15.03 -22.36
CA ARG A 615 8.59 13.61 -22.08
C ARG A 615 7.42 12.74 -22.50
N ALA A 616 6.24 13.32 -22.69
CA ALA A 616 5.02 12.59 -22.98
C ALA A 616 4.81 12.35 -24.48
N ILE A 617 4.15 11.24 -24.79
CA ILE A 617 3.43 11.10 -26.05
C ILE A 617 1.97 11.44 -25.77
N THR A 618 1.44 12.43 -26.49
CA THR A 618 0.07 12.93 -26.29
C THR A 618 -0.87 12.60 -27.45
N ASP A 619 -0.34 11.97 -28.52
CA ASP A 619 -1.10 11.63 -29.73
C ASP A 619 -0.81 10.18 -30.17
N VAL A 620 -1.85 9.50 -30.65
CA VAL A 620 -1.79 8.10 -31.10
C VAL A 620 -0.90 7.96 -32.35
N GLY A 621 -0.95 8.92 -33.28
CA GLY A 621 -0.14 8.93 -34.48
C GLY A 621 1.35 9.10 -34.19
N ASP A 622 1.69 9.95 -33.21
CA ASP A 622 3.05 10.08 -32.69
C ASP A 622 3.56 8.77 -32.10
N TRP A 623 2.73 8.07 -31.30
CA TRP A 623 3.07 6.74 -30.81
C TRP A 623 3.30 5.75 -31.96
N CYS A 624 2.37 5.66 -32.93
CA CYS A 624 2.49 4.77 -34.08
C CYS A 624 3.80 5.00 -34.86
N THR A 625 4.15 6.27 -35.10
CA THR A 625 5.37 6.68 -35.81
C THR A 625 6.62 6.37 -34.98
N LYS A 626 6.59 6.70 -33.69
CA LYS A 626 7.73 6.48 -32.79
C LYS A 626 7.97 5.00 -32.56
N CYS A 627 6.94 4.19 -32.37
CA CYS A 627 7.04 2.74 -32.24
C CYS A 627 7.33 2.01 -33.54
N GLY A 628 7.01 2.60 -34.70
CA GLY A 628 6.96 1.87 -35.96
C GLY A 628 5.95 0.72 -35.90
N ALA A 629 4.82 0.95 -35.22
CA ALA A 629 3.79 -0.04 -35.01
C ALA A 629 2.94 -0.26 -36.28
N GLU A 630 2.44 -1.48 -36.45
CA GLU A 630 1.59 -1.88 -37.57
C GLU A 630 0.16 -2.21 -37.15
N GLU A 631 -0.24 -1.79 -35.94
CA GLU A 631 -1.60 -1.96 -35.43
C GLU A 631 -2.64 -1.37 -36.39
N ASP A 632 -3.82 -1.99 -36.46
CA ASP A 632 -4.88 -1.58 -37.41
C ASP A 632 -5.27 -0.10 -37.24
N PHE A 633 -5.29 0.39 -36.00
CA PHE A 633 -5.59 1.80 -35.73
C PHE A 633 -4.50 2.76 -36.20
N CYS A 634 -3.23 2.30 -36.34
CA CYS A 634 -2.14 3.11 -36.88
C CYS A 634 -2.29 3.43 -38.37
N ALA A 635 -3.09 2.65 -39.11
CA ALA A 635 -3.35 2.92 -40.53
C ALA A 635 -4.02 4.29 -40.74
N ALA A 636 -4.81 4.78 -39.77
CA ALA A 636 -5.45 6.09 -39.83
C ALA A 636 -4.48 7.28 -39.71
N TYR A 637 -3.24 7.02 -39.27
CA TYR A 637 -2.22 8.04 -38.97
C TYR A 637 -1.01 7.96 -39.91
N LYS A 638 -1.02 7.06 -40.90
CA LYS A 638 -0.01 7.05 -41.96
C LYS A 638 -0.34 8.18 -42.93
N ASP A 639 0.58 9.15 -43.08
CA ASP A 639 0.48 10.16 -44.13
C ASP A 639 0.55 9.47 -45.52
N ASP A 640 -0.32 9.90 -46.45
CA ASP A 640 -0.31 9.52 -47.87
C ASP A 640 0.94 10.09 -48.59
N ASP A 641 2.15 9.78 -48.13
CA ASP A 641 3.42 10.29 -48.70
C ASP A 641 3.93 9.37 -49.84
N GLU A 642 3.02 8.83 -50.65
CA GLU A 642 3.30 8.30 -51.98
C GLU A 642 2.71 9.23 -53.05
N THR A 643 3.20 10.47 -53.16
CA THR A 643 3.34 11.20 -54.44
C THR A 643 4.05 12.55 -54.24
N ALA A 644 5.37 12.58 -54.41
CA ALA A 644 6.08 13.57 -55.24
C ALA A 644 7.61 13.49 -55.05
N GLU A 645 8.31 13.00 -56.07
CA GLU A 645 9.69 13.42 -56.32
C GLU A 645 9.71 14.94 -56.60
N GLY A 646 10.58 15.71 -55.93
CA GLY A 646 10.95 17.04 -56.40
C GLY A 646 11.28 18.09 -55.35
N GLU A 647 12.57 18.27 -55.12
CA GLU A 647 13.28 19.50 -54.72
C GLU A 647 13.13 20.10 -53.31
N SER A 648 14.30 20.58 -52.88
CA SER A 648 14.74 21.13 -51.60
C SER A 648 14.16 22.49 -51.23
N GLU A 649 13.79 22.69 -49.95
CA GLU A 649 14.37 23.68 -49.01
C GLU A 649 13.52 23.86 -47.72
N ASN A 650 14.24 23.98 -46.58
CA ASN A 650 13.87 24.50 -45.25
C ASN A 650 12.48 24.20 -44.65
N LYS A 651 12.41 23.17 -43.78
CA LYS A 651 11.30 22.93 -42.85
C LYS A 651 11.53 23.63 -41.50
N THR A 652 10.76 24.68 -41.24
CA THR A 652 10.30 25.05 -39.88
C THR A 652 9.15 24.13 -39.49
N SER A 653 9.20 23.57 -38.29
CA SER A 653 8.21 22.65 -37.70
C SER A 653 6.80 23.27 -37.67
N LYS A 654 5.87 22.70 -38.44
CA LYS A 654 4.44 22.92 -38.28
C LYS A 654 3.82 21.69 -37.64
N GLN A 655 3.14 21.95 -36.53
CA GLN A 655 2.22 21.09 -35.79
C GLN A 655 1.27 20.37 -36.78
N GLY A 656 1.26 19.04 -36.74
CA GLY A 656 0.42 18.21 -37.59
C GLY A 656 -1.06 18.41 -37.26
N GLY A 657 -1.83 18.88 -38.23
CA GLY A 657 -3.28 18.97 -38.14
C GLY A 657 -3.94 17.67 -38.59
N MET A 658 -4.98 17.27 -37.84
CA MET A 658 -5.83 16.10 -38.07
C MET A 658 -6.24 15.93 -39.55
N SER A 659 -6.06 14.72 -40.11
CA SER A 659 -6.43 14.38 -41.50
C SER A 659 -7.90 14.67 -41.82
N ASN A 660 -8.16 15.16 -43.05
CA ASN A 660 -9.49 15.46 -43.57
C ASN A 660 -10.46 14.27 -43.52
N ALA A 661 -9.95 13.03 -43.44
CA ALA A 661 -10.77 11.84 -43.27
C ALA A 661 -11.40 11.75 -41.86
N VAL A 662 -10.65 12.13 -40.83
CA VAL A 662 -11.10 12.11 -39.41
C VAL A 662 -12.07 13.27 -39.13
N ALA A 663 -11.81 14.45 -39.71
CA ALA A 663 -12.77 15.56 -39.70
C ALA A 663 -14.10 15.18 -40.39
N GLY A 664 -14.04 14.34 -41.44
CA GLY A 664 -15.22 13.81 -42.13
C GLY A 664 -16.05 12.84 -41.29
N VAL A 665 -15.41 11.95 -40.53
CA VAL A 665 -16.10 10.96 -39.66
C VAL A 665 -16.71 11.62 -38.43
N ILE A 666 -15.96 12.53 -37.77
CA ILE A 666 -16.46 13.33 -36.64
C ILE A 666 -17.60 14.24 -37.11
N GLY A 667 -17.44 14.89 -38.27
CA GLY A 667 -18.50 15.70 -38.88
C GLY A 667 -19.77 14.88 -39.19
N ALA A 668 -19.63 13.65 -39.70
CA ALA A 668 -20.76 12.78 -39.98
C ALA A 668 -21.48 12.29 -38.70
N MET A 669 -20.75 11.94 -37.65
CA MET A 669 -21.33 11.49 -36.37
C MET A 669 -22.02 12.63 -35.62
N VAL A 670 -21.42 13.82 -35.61
CA VAL A 670 -22.03 15.02 -35.02
C VAL A 670 -23.27 15.42 -35.82
N THR A 671 -23.24 15.33 -37.15
CA THR A 671 -24.41 15.64 -37.98
C THR A 671 -25.54 14.63 -37.76
N LEU A 672 -25.24 13.33 -37.62
CA LEU A 672 -26.24 12.30 -37.29
C LEU A 672 -26.83 12.50 -35.89
N GLY A 673 -26.01 12.86 -34.90
CA GLY A 673 -26.45 13.20 -33.55
C GLY A 673 -27.36 14.44 -33.53
N VAL A 674 -26.98 15.51 -34.23
CA VAL A 674 -27.79 16.74 -34.35
C VAL A 674 -29.10 16.47 -35.10
N VAL A 675 -29.07 15.69 -36.19
CA VAL A 675 -30.29 15.30 -36.93
C VAL A 675 -31.21 14.42 -36.08
N ALA A 676 -30.67 13.53 -35.24
CA ALA A 676 -31.46 12.73 -34.31
C ALA A 676 -32.10 13.58 -33.20
N ILE A 677 -31.37 14.55 -32.64
CA ILE A 677 -31.88 15.48 -31.62
C ILE A 677 -32.95 16.42 -32.20
N VAL A 678 -32.70 16.99 -33.38
CA VAL A 678 -33.66 17.85 -34.09
C VAL A 678 -34.90 17.04 -34.52
N GLY A 679 -34.71 15.80 -34.98
CA GLY A 679 -35.79 14.87 -35.29
C GLY A 679 -36.65 14.52 -34.08
N ALA A 680 -36.03 14.24 -32.94
CA ALA A 680 -36.72 13.98 -31.68
C ALA A 680 -37.49 15.21 -31.16
N ALA A 681 -36.89 16.40 -31.24
CA ALA A 681 -37.55 17.66 -30.89
C ALA A 681 -38.75 17.96 -31.80
N ALA A 682 -38.61 17.75 -33.12
CA ALA A 682 -39.71 17.91 -34.07
C ALA A 682 -40.85 16.91 -33.81
N PHE A 683 -40.52 15.66 -33.45
CA PHE A 683 -41.50 14.63 -33.08
C PHE A 683 -42.30 15.00 -31.82
N VAL A 684 -41.63 15.52 -30.78
CA VAL A 684 -42.29 15.97 -29.53
C VAL A 684 -43.19 17.19 -29.79
N ILE A 685 -42.76 18.13 -30.62
CA ILE A 685 -43.55 19.32 -30.99
C ILE A 685 -44.79 18.92 -31.84
N MET A 686 -44.65 17.98 -32.78
CA MET A 686 -45.78 17.47 -33.56
C MET A 686 -46.76 16.68 -32.69
N ARG A 687 -46.30 15.94 -31.68
CA ARG A 687 -47.15 15.20 -30.75
C ARG A 687 -47.93 16.13 -29.81
N ARG A 688 -47.31 17.23 -29.36
CA ARG A 688 -47.98 18.28 -28.55
C ARG A 688 -49.00 19.10 -29.36
N LYS A 689 -48.80 19.29 -30.66
CA LYS A 689 -49.78 19.98 -31.54
C LYS A 689 -51.02 19.15 -31.89
N ARG A 690 -51.03 17.84 -31.58
CA ARG A 690 -52.21 16.96 -31.78
C ARG A 690 -53.11 16.82 -30.56
N THR A 691 -52.80 17.47 -29.43
CA THR A 691 -53.57 17.35 -28.20
C THR A 691 -53.98 18.72 -27.64
N ALA A 692 -55.19 19.16 -28.01
CA ALA A 692 -56.00 20.17 -27.34
C ALA A 692 -57.50 19.89 -27.66
N PRO A 693 -58.47 20.28 -26.82
CA PRO A 693 -59.29 19.29 -26.09
C PRO A 693 -60.77 19.23 -26.53
N ALA A 694 -61.42 18.09 -26.25
CA ALA A 694 -62.87 17.91 -26.09
C ALA A 694 -63.04 16.60 -25.30
N GLY A 695 -63.91 16.40 -24.30
CA GLY A 695 -65.09 17.06 -23.77
C GLY A 695 -65.87 15.94 -23.06
N GLU A 696 -66.48 16.20 -21.91
CA GLU A 696 -67.19 15.22 -21.07
C GLU A 696 -68.19 14.32 -21.85
N LYS A 697 -68.25 13.03 -21.48
CA LYS A 697 -69.50 12.29 -21.16
C LYS A 697 -69.28 10.84 -20.70
N SER A 698 -69.72 10.57 -19.47
CA SER A 698 -70.55 9.43 -19.00
C SER A 698 -70.22 7.98 -19.40
N SER A 699 -69.91 7.17 -18.37
CA SER A 699 -70.46 5.84 -18.00
C SER A 699 -70.57 4.74 -19.07
N VAL A 700 -69.98 3.55 -18.80
CA VAL A 700 -70.70 2.29 -18.50
C VAL A 700 -69.70 1.13 -18.25
N ARG A 701 -70.18 0.24 -17.39
CA ARG A 701 -69.69 -0.98 -16.71
C ARG A 701 -69.34 -2.18 -17.64
N SER A 702 -68.47 -3.05 -17.10
CA SER A 702 -68.45 -4.53 -17.17
C SER A 702 -68.04 -5.24 -18.47
N GLY A 703 -67.12 -6.22 -18.34
CA GLY A 703 -66.96 -7.30 -19.33
C GLY A 703 -65.72 -8.18 -19.14
N SER A 704 -65.86 -9.22 -18.32
CA SER A 704 -64.99 -10.41 -18.20
C SER A 704 -64.65 -11.08 -19.55
N THR A 705 -63.45 -11.65 -19.70
CA THR A 705 -63.22 -13.12 -19.78
C THR A 705 -61.74 -13.46 -20.05
N ASP A 706 -61.15 -14.18 -19.10
CA ASP A 706 -60.40 -15.45 -19.19
C ASP A 706 -59.56 -15.84 -20.43
N GLY A 707 -58.35 -16.30 -20.10
CA GLY A 707 -57.75 -17.57 -20.56
C GLY A 707 -56.84 -17.43 -21.77
N ASN A 708 -55.58 -17.88 -21.78
CA ASN A 708 -55.16 -19.24 -21.46
C ASN A 708 -53.62 -19.36 -21.57
N ALA A 709 -53.06 -20.15 -20.65
CA ALA A 709 -51.99 -21.14 -20.78
C ALA A 709 -50.77 -20.92 -21.73
N ALA A 710 -49.61 -20.72 -21.09
CA ALA A 710 -48.50 -21.69 -20.90
C ALA A 710 -47.74 -22.37 -22.07
N LYS A 711 -46.42 -22.53 -21.78
CA LYS A 711 -45.36 -23.39 -22.37
C LYS A 711 -44.65 -22.80 -23.60
N VAL A 712 -43.31 -22.74 -23.68
CA VAL A 712 -42.20 -23.55 -23.13
C VAL A 712 -41.14 -22.67 -22.49
#